data_AF-A0A9P5G6Q1-F1
#
_entry.id   AF-A0A9P5G6Q1-F1
#
_cell.length_a   1.000
_cell.length_b   1.000
_cell.length_c   1.000
_cell.angle_alpha   90.00
_cell.angle_beta   90.00
_cell.angle_gamma   90.00
#
_symmetry.space_group_name_H-M   'P 1'
#
loop_
_entity.id
_entity.type
_entity.pdbx_description
1 polymer ?
#
loop_
_entity_poly.entity_id
_entity_poly.type
_entity_poly.pdbx_seq_one_letter_code
_entity_poly.pdbx_strand_id
1 'polypeptide(L)'
;MPVSPSFTVPPALQTMFDKQHQADGSDHGEYDAGENNTSLKRHVSSAASSTYTPSPLATGYVPRRRNTISHKSHASIVEEKVTVPEIAVEDHSRSPDHHVSGSDNEDSPNTESDRDESKSASPDFEKRERSSSTNSNASSSSTHIQPAKKPSAPTSSFSANTLASGASFLIAGQFFAKLLTFSLNQLILRFIGPESFGANAQLELLINTILFFSREAIRLAAQRESLTGKHPDVYRFEGGVVENTQSGTVQQVINIGFVPLVVGIPLATVLSYLYIHFSGLTSEIDSKTVSTAVVIFAISSVLELAAEPGFLLYQFQLQFRKRASFESIAIFARCLLTVMFLMIGRQPGTAIIAFSLGQFAYSSVLATLYIFNSIRETRSKPYDITFPRGVWKEGDSSSKVYFSKETTHLAGSIWLQTIFKHCLTEGDKFLISLLLPIADQGVYAVVVNYGSLIARLVFLPIEEALRNFFSKLLSPPVNRDNLKLSVTVISTLLRIYVYLSIFAIAFGPMVSSYVLQFLVSRTWLDTDAPVVLATYACYIPFLAINGVLESFVQSVAAPADIKRQSSALLAFSLSFAAAAYVFMRPLGRGAQGLVLANMFNMAQRIGWCIMWIEEYYSRIRNTPNAAAAVGGKKGEDESEISPTKVVYFDKPWGWLLLACPRSIVFGMVAGLAPTVWILGQVSTFKGLLQHVFLAVLLLLSILFAEKELILEYMQKYKAKTKAEEVAKKK
;
A
#
# COMPACT_ATOMS: atom_id res chain seq x y z
N MET A 1 4.07 57.06 1.07
CA MET A 1 3.40 57.32 -0.23
C MET A 1 4.44 57.28 -1.34
N PRO A 2 4.07 56.96 -2.59
CA PRO A 2 3.02 56.02 -3.02
C PRO A 2 3.64 54.59 -3.07
N VAL A 3 3.19 53.56 -3.80
CA VAL A 3 1.92 53.25 -4.50
C VAL A 3 1.51 51.83 -4.06
N SER A 4 0.33 51.34 -4.45
CA SER A 4 0.04 49.90 -4.54
C SER A 4 -0.92 49.64 -5.71
N PRO A 5 -0.66 48.66 -6.61
CA PRO A 5 -1.56 48.36 -7.71
C PRO A 5 -2.73 47.47 -7.24
N SER A 6 -3.95 47.98 -7.39
CA SER A 6 -5.19 47.22 -7.16
C SER A 6 -5.45 46.22 -8.29
N PHE A 7 -5.67 44.94 -7.97
CA PHE A 7 -6.08 43.94 -8.95
C PHE A 7 -7.60 43.99 -9.17
N THR A 8 -8.03 44.39 -10.37
CA THR A 8 -9.45 44.37 -10.79
C THR A 8 -9.91 42.99 -11.23
N VAL A 9 -11.09 42.57 -10.77
CA VAL A 9 -11.72 41.30 -11.17
C VAL A 9 -12.46 41.47 -12.52
N PRO A 10 -12.37 40.50 -13.47
CA PRO A 10 -13.11 40.58 -14.73
C PRO A 10 -14.64 40.53 -14.55
N PRO A 11 -15.44 41.34 -15.28
CA PRO A 11 -16.89 41.46 -15.07
C PRO A 11 -17.72 40.16 -15.17
N ALA A 12 -17.22 39.14 -15.88
CA ALA A 12 -17.92 37.87 -16.07
C ALA A 12 -18.11 37.03 -14.80
N LEU A 13 -17.30 37.25 -13.75
CA LEU A 13 -17.41 36.52 -12.48
C LEU A 13 -18.44 37.12 -11.51
N GLN A 14 -18.76 38.42 -11.64
CA GLN A 14 -19.75 39.09 -10.80
C GLN A 14 -21.15 38.48 -11.01
N THR A 15 -21.54 38.32 -12.28
CA THR A 15 -22.89 37.91 -12.70
C THR A 15 -23.27 36.44 -12.43
N MET A 16 -22.36 35.62 -11.89
CA MET A 16 -22.70 34.28 -11.40
C MET A 16 -23.05 34.26 -9.90
N PHE A 17 -22.44 35.12 -9.08
CA PHE A 17 -22.72 35.14 -7.64
C PHE A 17 -24.12 35.71 -7.32
N ASP A 18 -24.54 36.77 -8.01
CA ASP A 18 -25.84 37.43 -7.75
C ASP A 18 -27.06 36.53 -8.05
N LYS A 19 -26.89 35.48 -8.89
CA LYS A 19 -27.99 34.56 -9.24
C LYS A 19 -28.19 33.39 -8.28
N GLN A 20 -27.30 33.19 -7.31
CA GLN A 20 -27.36 32.03 -6.40
C GLN A 20 -27.79 32.40 -4.97
N HIS A 21 -28.02 33.69 -4.69
CA HIS A 21 -28.51 34.21 -3.40
C HIS A 21 -29.98 34.66 -3.40
N GLN A 22 -30.73 34.41 -4.47
CA GLN A 22 -32.10 34.94 -4.66
C GLN A 22 -33.18 33.85 -4.75
N ALA A 23 -32.97 32.70 -4.09
CA ALA A 23 -33.85 31.54 -4.14
C ALA A 23 -33.94 30.74 -2.82
N ASP A 24 -33.88 31.43 -1.68
CA ASP A 24 -34.29 30.86 -0.39
C ASP A 24 -34.71 31.98 0.59
N GLY A 25 -35.94 31.96 1.09
CA GLY A 25 -36.47 32.98 2.01
C GLY A 25 -37.98 33.21 1.89
N SER A 26 -38.68 33.18 3.03
CA SER A 26 -40.16 33.18 3.21
C SER A 26 -40.90 31.99 2.56
N ASP A 27 -41.95 31.42 3.17
CA ASP A 27 -42.76 31.93 4.29
C ASP A 27 -43.09 30.87 5.36
N HIS A 28 -43.51 31.33 6.55
CA HIS A 28 -44.01 30.46 7.63
C HIS A 28 -45.54 30.24 7.51
N GLY A 29 -46.01 29.04 7.87
CA GLY A 29 -47.44 28.71 8.02
C GLY A 29 -47.63 27.59 9.05
N GLU A 30 -48.72 27.66 9.83
CA GLU A 30 -48.92 26.90 11.08
C GLU A 30 -50.17 25.97 11.01
N TYR A 31 -50.41 25.21 12.08
CA TYR A 31 -51.61 24.40 12.43
C TYR A 31 -51.66 22.87 12.18
N ASP A 32 -51.40 22.17 13.29
CA ASP A 32 -52.25 21.16 13.98
C ASP A 32 -52.52 19.71 13.51
N ALA A 33 -52.39 18.83 14.52
CA ALA A 33 -53.14 17.62 14.87
C ALA A 33 -53.30 16.42 13.89
N GLY A 34 -53.10 15.18 14.40
CA GLY A 34 -53.42 13.95 13.67
C GLY A 34 -52.88 12.63 14.24
N GLU A 35 -53.67 12.02 15.13
CA GLU A 35 -53.55 10.70 15.76
C GLU A 35 -52.80 9.50 15.10
N ASN A 36 -52.11 8.74 15.97
CA ASN A 36 -52.16 7.28 16.19
C ASN A 36 -51.99 6.20 15.08
N ASN A 37 -51.17 5.21 15.47
CA ASN A 37 -51.39 3.75 15.39
C ASN A 37 -51.00 2.90 14.14
N THR A 38 -49.97 2.08 14.40
CA THR A 38 -49.91 0.62 14.20
C THR A 38 -49.81 -0.03 12.79
N SER A 39 -48.71 -0.78 12.64
CA SER A 39 -48.69 -2.23 12.38
C SER A 39 -48.54 -2.82 10.96
N LEU A 40 -47.43 -3.56 10.85
CA LEU A 40 -47.31 -4.94 10.33
C LEU A 40 -46.99 -5.23 8.84
N LYS A 41 -45.97 -6.10 8.73
CA LYS A 41 -45.79 -7.23 7.77
C LYS A 41 -45.20 -6.99 6.35
N ARG A 42 -43.89 -7.29 6.31
CA ARG A 42 -43.27 -8.45 5.60
C ARG A 42 -43.02 -8.39 4.09
N HIS A 43 -41.86 -8.98 3.76
CA HIS A 43 -41.48 -9.62 2.49
C HIS A 43 -41.38 -8.72 1.24
N VAL A 44 -40.54 -8.99 0.25
CA VAL A 44 -39.21 -9.62 0.11
C VAL A 44 -38.92 -9.52 -1.40
N SER A 45 -37.76 -8.96 -1.78
CA SER A 45 -37.04 -9.15 -3.04
C SER A 45 -37.67 -8.80 -4.42
N SER A 46 -36.79 -8.25 -5.28
CA SER A 46 -36.66 -8.57 -6.71
C SER A 46 -37.68 -8.07 -7.75
N ALA A 47 -37.25 -6.99 -8.43
CA ALA A 47 -37.15 -6.86 -9.89
C ALA A 47 -38.37 -6.50 -10.78
N ALA A 48 -38.09 -5.49 -11.62
CA ALA A 48 -38.43 -5.36 -13.04
C ALA A 48 -39.90 -5.36 -13.52
N SER A 49 -40.32 -4.20 -14.03
CA SER A 49 -41.13 -4.09 -15.24
C SER A 49 -40.80 -2.78 -15.97
N SER A 50 -40.67 -2.86 -17.29
CA SER A 50 -40.71 -1.74 -18.23
C SER A 50 -42.09 -1.68 -18.90
N THR A 51 -42.30 -0.67 -19.76
CA THR A 51 -42.99 -0.71 -21.09
C THR A 51 -43.96 0.47 -21.30
N TYR A 52 -44.40 0.64 -22.56
CA TYR A 52 -45.40 1.55 -23.13
C TYR A 52 -44.88 2.89 -23.71
N THR A 53 -45.28 3.36 -24.91
CA THR A 53 -45.34 2.81 -26.30
C THR A 53 -45.74 3.97 -27.27
N PRO A 54 -45.68 3.82 -28.63
CA PRO A 54 -45.68 4.96 -29.57
C PRO A 54 -47.00 5.19 -30.37
N SER A 55 -47.03 6.21 -31.24
CA SER A 55 -47.99 6.36 -32.36
C SER A 55 -47.44 7.26 -33.53
N PRO A 56 -48.03 7.22 -34.76
CA PRO A 56 -47.27 7.51 -36.01
C PRO A 56 -47.96 8.39 -37.08
N LEU A 57 -47.36 8.47 -38.30
CA LEU A 57 -47.87 9.01 -39.60
C LEU A 57 -47.97 10.55 -39.71
N ALA A 58 -47.90 11.25 -40.87
CA ALA A 58 -47.30 11.10 -42.23
C ALA A 58 -47.48 12.49 -42.95
N THR A 59 -47.09 12.88 -44.19
CA THR A 59 -46.49 12.30 -45.43
C THR A 59 -45.86 13.46 -46.26
N GLY A 60 -45.01 13.25 -47.29
CA GLY A 60 -44.57 14.32 -48.21
C GLY A 60 -43.72 13.89 -49.44
N TYR A 61 -43.92 14.52 -50.60
CA TYR A 61 -43.45 14.08 -51.94
C TYR A 61 -42.00 14.50 -52.36
N VAL A 62 -41.49 13.83 -53.41
CA VAL A 62 -40.22 14.06 -54.17
C VAL A 62 -40.51 14.87 -55.49
N PRO A 63 -39.57 15.27 -56.42
CA PRO A 63 -38.30 14.60 -56.83
C PRO A 63 -37.11 15.47 -57.42
N ARG A 64 -36.06 14.75 -57.90
CA ARG A 64 -35.12 15.06 -59.02
C ARG A 64 -34.04 16.17 -58.89
N ARG A 65 -32.76 15.75 -59.06
CA ARG A 65 -32.11 15.60 -60.39
C ARG A 65 -30.87 14.68 -60.34
N ARG A 66 -30.21 14.45 -61.49
CA ARG A 66 -29.20 13.43 -61.79
C ARG A 66 -28.13 14.00 -62.74
N ASN A 67 -26.88 13.53 -62.65
CA ASN A 67 -25.83 13.33 -63.69
C ASN A 67 -24.48 13.12 -62.94
N THR A 68 -23.54 12.17 -63.16
CA THR A 68 -23.08 11.27 -64.25
C THR A 68 -22.00 11.84 -65.19
N ILE A 69 -20.98 11.00 -65.53
CA ILE A 69 -20.03 11.06 -66.68
C ILE A 69 -18.82 12.05 -66.50
N SER A 70 -17.55 11.76 -66.86
CA SER A 70 -16.87 10.51 -67.32
C SER A 70 -15.31 10.61 -67.55
N HIS A 71 -14.55 9.60 -67.09
CA HIS A 71 -13.31 8.96 -67.65
C HIS A 71 -11.95 9.65 -67.99
N LYS A 72 -10.90 8.78 -68.02
CA LYS A 72 -9.61 8.76 -68.79
C LYS A 72 -8.38 9.54 -68.22
N SER A 73 -7.11 9.08 -68.35
CA SER A 73 -6.53 7.77 -68.77
C SER A 73 -4.99 7.65 -68.50
N HIS A 74 -4.43 6.41 -68.59
CA HIS A 74 -2.99 6.01 -68.67
C HIS A 74 -2.07 6.27 -67.45
N ALA A 75 -0.88 5.65 -67.28
CA ALA A 75 -0.23 4.34 -67.57
C ALA A 75 1.24 4.45 -67.00
N SER A 76 2.11 3.46 -66.74
CA SER A 76 2.33 2.07 -67.21
C SER A 76 3.10 1.27 -66.11
N ILE A 77 2.83 -0.03 -65.85
CA ILE A 77 3.55 -1.26 -66.33
C ILE A 77 5.03 -1.42 -65.93
N VAL A 78 5.35 -2.48 -65.14
CA VAL A 78 6.34 -3.57 -65.40
C VAL A 78 5.83 -4.84 -64.65
N GLU A 79 6.16 -6.05 -65.12
CA GLU A 79 5.73 -7.37 -64.58
C GLU A 79 6.92 -8.26 -64.15
N GLU A 80 6.67 -9.32 -63.36
CA GLU A 80 7.30 -10.65 -63.60
C GLU A 80 6.47 -11.84 -63.05
N LYS A 81 6.85 -13.09 -63.40
CA LYS A 81 6.02 -14.34 -63.49
C LYS A 81 6.91 -15.60 -63.24
N VAL A 82 6.48 -16.85 -62.99
CA VAL A 82 5.16 -17.51 -62.77
C VAL A 82 5.23 -18.43 -61.50
N THR A 83 4.66 -19.61 -61.19
CA THR A 83 4.11 -20.84 -61.83
C THR A 83 3.15 -21.57 -60.84
N VAL A 84 2.25 -22.46 -61.30
CA VAL A 84 1.38 -23.36 -60.46
C VAL A 84 1.27 -24.77 -61.10
N PRO A 85 1.15 -25.85 -60.29
CA PRO A 85 0.15 -26.93 -60.50
C PRO A 85 -0.49 -27.45 -59.16
N GLU A 86 -1.70 -28.00 -58.97
CA GLU A 86 -2.85 -28.47 -59.80
C GLU A 86 -2.72 -29.85 -60.49
N ILE A 87 -3.65 -30.85 -60.40
CA ILE A 87 -4.98 -31.01 -59.73
C ILE A 87 -5.21 -32.48 -59.28
N ALA A 88 -5.76 -32.75 -58.08
CA ALA A 88 -6.66 -33.88 -57.68
C ALA A 88 -7.01 -33.76 -56.17
N VAL A 89 -8.23 -33.88 -55.63
CA VAL A 89 -9.57 -34.35 -56.05
C VAL A 89 -9.74 -35.87 -56.16
N GLU A 90 -10.35 -36.48 -55.13
CA GLU A 90 -11.60 -37.23 -55.31
C GLU A 90 -12.42 -37.31 -54.00
N ASP A 91 -13.74 -37.45 -54.14
CA ASP A 91 -14.73 -37.54 -53.06
C ASP A 91 -15.03 -39.01 -52.71
N HIS A 92 -15.52 -39.29 -51.49
CA HIS A 92 -16.82 -39.97 -51.30
C HIS A 92 -17.14 -40.38 -49.84
N SER A 93 -18.01 -39.58 -49.23
CA SER A 93 -19.26 -39.97 -48.52
C SER A 93 -19.49 -41.40 -47.95
N ARG A 94 -20.06 -41.40 -46.73
CA ARG A 94 -20.93 -42.42 -46.05
C ARG A 94 -20.33 -43.36 -45.00
N SER A 95 -20.73 -43.10 -43.76
CA SER A 95 -21.03 -44.09 -42.70
C SER A 95 -22.17 -45.04 -43.13
N PRO A 96 -22.36 -46.24 -42.52
CA PRO A 96 -22.84 -46.30 -41.12
C PRO A 96 -22.31 -47.48 -40.24
N ASP A 97 -22.45 -47.27 -38.93
CA ASP A 97 -22.90 -48.18 -37.87
C ASP A 97 -22.23 -49.53 -37.49
N HIS A 98 -22.15 -49.67 -36.15
CA HIS A 98 -22.32 -50.87 -35.31
C HIS A 98 -21.27 -52.03 -35.24
N HIS A 99 -20.69 -52.11 -34.03
CA HIS A 99 -20.58 -53.30 -33.15
C HIS A 99 -19.56 -54.45 -33.40
N VAL A 100 -18.70 -54.59 -32.37
CA VAL A 100 -18.46 -55.82 -31.55
C VAL A 100 -17.39 -56.83 -32.02
N SER A 101 -16.60 -57.29 -31.03
CA SER A 101 -15.64 -58.43 -31.01
C SER A 101 -14.81 -58.68 -32.28
N GLY A 102 -13.50 -58.46 -32.24
CA GLY A 102 -12.59 -59.50 -31.74
C GLY A 102 -11.99 -60.28 -32.94
N SER A 103 -11.03 -61.18 -32.78
CA SER A 103 -10.13 -61.47 -31.65
C SER A 103 -8.83 -62.09 -32.23
N ASP A 104 -7.79 -62.18 -31.40
CA ASP A 104 -6.58 -63.01 -31.62
C ASP A 104 -5.66 -62.55 -32.80
N ASN A 105 -4.35 -62.46 -32.57
CA ASN A 105 -3.28 -63.42 -32.93
C ASN A 105 -3.06 -63.55 -34.46
N GLU A 106 -1.84 -63.72 -34.98
CA GLU A 106 -0.61 -64.24 -34.35
C GLU A 106 0.68 -63.64 -34.99
N ASP A 107 1.81 -64.32 -34.83
CA ASP A 107 3.06 -64.21 -35.62
C ASP A 107 3.92 -62.91 -35.61
N SER A 108 4.92 -62.99 -34.73
CA SER A 108 6.31 -62.50 -34.94
C SER A 108 7.07 -63.50 -35.88
N PRO A 109 8.42 -63.50 -36.12
CA PRO A 109 9.49 -62.75 -35.43
C PRO A 109 10.75 -62.35 -36.27
N ASN A 110 11.78 -61.87 -35.54
CA ASN A 110 13.23 -61.97 -35.80
C ASN A 110 13.87 -61.32 -37.05
N THR A 111 14.69 -60.29 -36.81
CA THR A 111 16.19 -60.30 -36.88
C THR A 111 16.68 -58.86 -36.60
N GLU A 112 17.57 -58.51 -35.66
CA GLU A 112 18.75 -59.12 -35.00
C GLU A 112 20.09 -58.89 -35.73
N SER A 113 21.17 -58.70 -34.94
CA SER A 113 22.59 -58.48 -35.29
C SER A 113 23.01 -57.05 -35.76
N ASP A 114 24.17 -56.50 -35.36
CA ASP A 114 24.95 -56.69 -34.13
C ASP A 114 26.07 -55.62 -33.94
N ARG A 115 26.49 -55.39 -32.67
CA ARG A 115 27.86 -54.98 -32.20
C ARG A 115 28.49 -53.66 -32.73
N ASP A 116 29.49 -53.04 -32.10
CA ASP A 116 30.13 -53.10 -30.77
C ASP A 116 30.65 -51.64 -30.47
N GLU A 117 31.24 -51.21 -29.35
CA GLU A 117 32.08 -51.88 -28.35
C GLU A 117 32.10 -51.10 -26.99
N SER A 118 32.02 -51.80 -25.85
CA SER A 118 32.64 -51.59 -24.50
C SER A 118 32.93 -50.17 -23.91
N LYS A 119 32.98 -49.85 -22.60
CA LYS A 119 32.89 -50.48 -21.24
C LYS A 119 32.69 -49.29 -20.24
N SER A 120 32.22 -49.38 -18.98
CA SER A 120 31.96 -50.50 -18.05
C SER A 120 30.94 -50.12 -16.94
N ALA A 121 30.20 -51.12 -16.43
CA ALA A 121 29.86 -51.41 -15.00
C ALA A 121 29.89 -50.24 -13.97
N SER A 122 28.85 -49.90 -13.17
CA SER A 122 27.59 -50.60 -12.77
C SER A 122 27.78 -51.93 -12.01
N PRO A 123 26.80 -52.49 -11.27
CA PRO A 123 25.51 -51.95 -10.81
C PRO A 123 25.48 -51.90 -9.25
N ASP A 124 24.47 -52.14 -8.40
CA ASP A 124 22.99 -52.39 -8.39
C ASP A 124 22.49 -51.84 -7.00
N PHE A 125 21.25 -51.44 -6.65
CA PHE A 125 19.89 -51.52 -7.22
C PHE A 125 19.07 -52.79 -6.86
N GLU A 126 17.94 -52.65 -6.15
CA GLU A 126 16.78 -53.53 -6.37
C GLU A 126 15.42 -52.85 -6.10
N LYS A 127 14.33 -53.46 -6.60
CA LYS A 127 12.98 -52.89 -6.69
C LYS A 127 11.89 -53.79 -6.13
N ARG A 128 10.95 -53.12 -5.45
CA ARG A 128 9.48 -53.28 -5.55
C ARG A 128 8.98 -54.10 -6.76
N GLU A 129 8.23 -55.15 -6.47
CA GLU A 129 7.28 -55.85 -7.37
C GLU A 129 5.82 -55.71 -6.86
N ARG A 130 4.84 -56.28 -7.59
CA ARG A 130 3.40 -56.04 -7.40
C ARG A 130 2.55 -57.23 -7.88
N SER A 131 1.62 -57.73 -7.08
CA SER A 131 0.65 -58.77 -7.50
C SER A 131 -0.75 -58.54 -6.90
N SER A 132 -1.74 -59.35 -7.29
CA SER A 132 -3.17 -59.08 -7.05
C SER A 132 -4.05 -60.34 -7.08
N SER A 133 -5.35 -60.17 -6.80
CA SER A 133 -6.47 -61.15 -6.85
C SER A 133 -6.82 -61.89 -5.53
N THR A 134 -7.84 -62.76 -5.58
CA THR A 134 -8.93 -62.78 -4.59
C THR A 134 -9.48 -64.19 -4.37
N ASN A 135 -9.86 -64.61 -3.14
CA ASN A 135 -11.16 -65.31 -2.93
C ASN A 135 -11.66 -65.56 -1.49
N SER A 136 -13.01 -65.60 -1.39
CA SER A 136 -13.93 -66.39 -0.53
C SER A 136 -13.67 -66.73 0.97
N ASN A 137 -14.51 -66.14 1.82
CA ASN A 137 -15.36 -66.75 2.88
C ASN A 137 -14.93 -68.02 3.65
N ALA A 138 -14.87 -67.90 5.00
CA ALA A 138 -15.35 -68.93 5.94
C ALA A 138 -15.80 -68.33 7.30
N SER A 139 -16.77 -69.00 7.93
CA SER A 139 -17.61 -68.64 9.09
C SER A 139 -16.95 -68.35 10.45
N SER A 140 -17.67 -67.54 11.26
CA SER A 140 -17.72 -67.49 12.76
C SER A 140 -16.42 -67.24 13.55
N SER A 141 -16.37 -66.26 14.46
CA SER A 141 -17.17 -66.29 15.71
C SER A 141 -17.23 -64.94 16.47
N SER A 142 -18.08 -64.92 17.51
CA SER A 142 -18.64 -63.80 18.28
C SER A 142 -17.70 -62.80 18.97
N THR A 143 -17.96 -61.52 18.69
CA THR A 143 -18.33 -60.46 19.67
C THR A 143 -17.42 -60.13 20.87
N HIS A 144 -16.84 -58.92 20.85
CA HIS A 144 -16.99 -57.99 21.99
C HIS A 144 -17.05 -56.53 21.49
N ILE A 145 -18.02 -55.75 21.99
CA ILE A 145 -18.18 -54.33 21.64
C ILE A 145 -17.61 -53.46 22.78
N GLN A 146 -17.02 -52.32 22.42
CA GLN A 146 -16.85 -51.15 23.30
C GLN A 146 -17.42 -49.90 22.63
N PRO A 147 -17.98 -48.92 23.37
CA PRO A 147 -18.74 -47.81 22.80
C PRO A 147 -17.84 -46.74 22.14
N ALA A 148 -18.38 -46.09 21.11
CA ALA A 148 -17.64 -45.12 20.30
C ALA A 148 -17.24 -43.85 21.08
N LYS A 149 -15.94 -43.53 21.06
CA LYS A 149 -15.39 -42.28 21.58
C LYS A 149 -15.66 -41.15 20.58
N LYS A 150 -16.44 -40.14 20.96
CA LYS A 150 -16.68 -38.94 20.11
C LYS A 150 -15.34 -38.28 19.72
N PRO A 151 -15.17 -37.83 18.47
CA PRO A 151 -14.00 -37.04 18.10
C PRO A 151 -14.04 -35.69 18.83
N SER A 152 -13.03 -35.45 19.67
CA SER A 152 -12.78 -34.13 20.27
C SER A 152 -12.37 -33.14 19.17
N ALA A 153 -13.01 -31.97 19.13
CA ALA A 153 -12.62 -30.92 18.19
C ALA A 153 -11.14 -30.53 18.39
N PRO A 154 -10.37 -30.31 17.30
CA PRO A 154 -8.96 -29.97 17.41
C PRO A 154 -8.81 -28.54 17.91
N THR A 155 -8.49 -28.37 19.20
CA THR A 155 -7.94 -27.12 19.72
C THR A 155 -6.58 -26.87 19.08
N SER A 156 -6.57 -26.05 18.03
CA SER A 156 -5.38 -25.64 17.30
C SER A 156 -4.52 -24.70 18.16
N SER A 157 -3.67 -25.29 19.01
CA SER A 157 -2.62 -24.56 19.72
C SER A 157 -1.68 -23.90 18.71
N PHE A 158 -1.92 -22.61 18.45
CA PHE A 158 -1.26 -21.84 17.40
C PHE A 158 0.23 -21.61 17.73
N SER A 159 1.07 -22.57 17.34
CA SER A 159 2.51 -22.54 17.60
C SER A 159 3.19 -21.47 16.73
N ALA A 160 3.47 -20.31 17.32
CA ALA A 160 4.13 -19.19 16.66
C ALA A 160 5.49 -19.56 16.04
N ASN A 161 6.15 -20.60 16.56
CA ASN A 161 7.48 -21.03 16.14
C ASN A 161 7.54 -21.51 14.68
N THR A 162 6.46 -22.09 14.14
CA THR A 162 6.44 -22.60 12.76
C THR A 162 6.32 -21.48 11.71
N LEU A 163 5.77 -20.32 12.08
CA LEU A 163 5.82 -19.10 11.26
C LEU A 163 7.22 -18.47 11.25
N ALA A 164 7.98 -18.61 12.34
CA ALA A 164 9.22 -17.86 12.55
C ALA A 164 10.35 -18.23 11.57
N SER A 165 10.56 -19.50 11.24
CA SER A 165 11.69 -19.93 10.40
C SER A 165 11.57 -19.48 8.93
N GLY A 166 10.43 -19.73 8.28
CA GLY A 166 10.18 -19.29 6.91
C GLY A 166 10.07 -17.77 6.77
N ALA A 167 9.41 -17.11 7.72
CA ALA A 167 9.26 -15.66 7.70
C ALA A 167 10.60 -14.94 7.96
N SER A 168 11.41 -15.41 8.92
CA SER A 168 12.67 -14.72 9.26
C SER A 168 13.67 -14.64 8.10
N PHE A 169 13.78 -15.67 7.25
CA PHE A 169 14.68 -15.59 6.08
C PHE A 169 14.19 -14.57 5.04
N LEU A 170 12.87 -14.51 4.79
CA LEU A 170 12.27 -13.53 3.88
C LEU A 170 12.35 -12.10 4.45
N ILE A 171 12.13 -11.94 5.76
CA ILE A 171 12.26 -10.67 6.49
C ILE A 171 13.73 -10.21 6.48
N ALA A 172 14.70 -11.11 6.68
CA ALA A 172 16.12 -10.80 6.63
C ALA A 172 16.56 -10.37 5.22
N GLY A 173 16.10 -11.05 4.17
CA GLY A 173 16.35 -10.64 2.78
C GLY A 173 15.76 -9.28 2.44
N GLN A 174 14.52 -9.01 2.87
CA GLN A 174 13.88 -7.69 2.72
C GLN A 174 14.60 -6.60 3.53
N PHE A 175 15.05 -6.92 4.76
CA PHE A 175 15.82 -6.01 5.59
C PHE A 175 17.17 -5.68 4.96
N PHE A 176 17.90 -6.67 4.43
CA PHE A 176 19.17 -6.47 3.75
C PHE A 176 19.02 -5.61 2.48
N ALA A 177 18.00 -5.87 1.65
CA ALA A 177 17.72 -5.06 0.46
C ALA A 177 17.39 -3.60 0.81
N LYS A 178 16.60 -3.38 1.88
CA LYS A 178 16.30 -2.04 2.40
C LYS A 178 17.54 -1.36 3.00
N LEU A 179 18.39 -2.10 3.71
CA LEU A 179 19.64 -1.59 4.30
C LEU A 179 20.67 -1.21 3.22
N LEU A 180 20.79 -1.99 2.15
CA LEU A 180 21.65 -1.68 1.00
C LEU A 180 21.17 -0.41 0.28
N THR A 181 19.86 -0.31 0.02
CA THR A 181 19.25 0.89 -0.57
C THR A 181 19.44 2.13 0.32
N PHE A 182 19.22 1.99 1.63
CA PHE A 182 19.48 3.03 2.62
C PHE A 182 20.95 3.45 2.65
N SER A 183 21.89 2.50 2.52
CA SER A 183 23.34 2.79 2.49
C SER A 183 23.76 3.57 1.24
N LEU A 184 23.17 3.28 0.08
CA LEU A 184 23.41 4.08 -1.13
C LEU A 184 22.79 5.48 -1.02
N ASN A 185 21.57 5.60 -0.50
CA ASN A 185 20.95 6.91 -0.23
C ASN A 185 21.70 7.72 0.83
N GLN A 186 22.33 7.05 1.80
CA GLN A 186 23.22 7.67 2.77
C GLN A 186 24.51 8.20 2.10
N LEU A 187 25.05 7.47 1.12
CA LEU A 187 26.22 7.89 0.37
C LEU A 187 25.93 9.10 -0.54
N ILE A 188 24.75 9.15 -1.18
CA ILE A 188 24.25 10.33 -1.91
C ILE A 188 24.31 11.58 -1.02
N LEU A 189 23.79 11.47 0.21
CA LEU A 189 23.73 12.57 1.18
C LEU A 189 25.10 13.03 1.70
N ARG A 190 26.18 12.29 1.44
CA ARG A 190 27.56 12.71 1.76
C ARG A 190 28.12 13.73 0.77
N PHE A 191 27.56 13.81 -0.44
CA PHE A 191 28.05 14.63 -1.55
C PHE A 191 27.13 15.80 -1.93
N ILE A 192 26.08 16.07 -1.15
CA ILE A 192 25.06 17.07 -1.46
C ILE A 192 24.83 18.08 -0.32
N GLY A 193 24.50 19.32 -0.69
CA GLY A 193 23.98 20.35 0.22
C GLY A 193 22.44 20.47 0.20
N PRO A 194 21.86 21.31 1.09
CA PRO A 194 20.41 21.40 1.29
C PRO A 194 19.62 21.80 0.04
N GLU A 195 20.04 22.84 -0.66
CA GLU A 195 19.34 23.41 -1.83
C GLU A 195 19.09 22.37 -2.93
N SER A 196 20.12 21.60 -3.29
CA SER A 196 20.00 20.54 -4.30
C SER A 196 19.15 19.35 -3.82
N PHE A 197 19.04 19.13 -2.50
CA PHE A 197 18.16 18.10 -1.95
C PHE A 197 16.68 18.55 -1.94
N GLY A 198 16.43 19.82 -1.59
CA GLY A 198 15.11 20.44 -1.70
C GLY A 198 14.63 20.51 -3.15
N ALA A 199 15.52 20.84 -4.08
CA ALA A 199 15.24 20.79 -5.52
C ALA A 199 14.85 19.37 -5.99
N ASN A 200 15.57 18.33 -5.56
CA ASN A 200 15.17 16.95 -5.84
C ASN A 200 13.79 16.62 -5.23
N ALA A 201 13.49 17.08 -4.02
CA ALA A 201 12.19 16.84 -3.38
C ALA A 201 11.01 17.48 -4.16
N GLN A 202 11.20 18.67 -4.74
CA GLN A 202 10.19 19.27 -5.63
C GLN A 202 10.04 18.51 -6.96
N LEU A 203 11.15 18.06 -7.56
CA LEU A 203 11.10 17.26 -8.78
C LEU A 203 10.47 15.88 -8.54
N GLU A 204 10.68 15.29 -7.36
CA GLU A 204 9.96 14.09 -6.90
C GLU A 204 8.47 14.34 -6.70
N LEU A 205 8.06 15.48 -6.11
CA LEU A 205 6.64 15.86 -6.00
C LEU A 205 5.99 16.03 -7.39
N LEU A 206 6.71 16.61 -8.36
CA LEU A 206 6.25 16.78 -9.74
C LEU A 206 5.99 15.43 -10.42
N ILE A 207 6.97 14.52 -10.45
CA ILE A 207 6.80 13.20 -11.09
C ILE A 207 5.76 12.33 -10.36
N ASN A 208 5.74 12.33 -9.02
CA ASN A 208 4.70 11.63 -8.27
C ASN A 208 3.30 12.17 -8.60
N THR A 209 3.14 13.48 -8.75
CA THR A 209 1.87 14.11 -9.16
C THR A 209 1.45 13.71 -10.58
N ILE A 210 2.35 13.76 -11.56
CA ILE A 210 2.08 13.33 -12.95
C ILE A 210 1.63 11.86 -12.96
N LEU A 211 2.37 10.99 -12.28
CA LEU A 211 2.10 9.55 -12.25
C LEU A 211 0.79 9.24 -11.52
N PHE A 212 0.56 9.82 -10.35
CA PHE A 212 -0.65 9.55 -9.55
C PHE A 212 -1.94 9.88 -10.32
N PHE A 213 -1.99 11.06 -10.95
CA PHE A 213 -3.16 11.50 -11.73
C PHE A 213 -3.39 10.75 -13.04
N SER A 214 -2.36 10.10 -13.60
CA SER A 214 -2.47 9.32 -14.83
C SER A 214 -2.75 7.83 -14.60
N ARG A 215 -2.16 7.20 -13.57
CA ARG A 215 -2.21 5.72 -13.40
C ARG A 215 -3.00 5.18 -12.21
N GLU A 216 -3.15 5.92 -11.11
CA GLU A 216 -3.71 5.36 -9.86
C GLU A 216 -5.16 4.86 -10.04
N ALA A 217 -6.02 5.68 -10.65
CA ALA A 217 -7.43 5.32 -10.85
C ALA A 217 -7.61 4.13 -11.80
N ILE A 218 -6.75 4.03 -12.83
CA ILE A 218 -6.74 2.91 -13.78
C ILE A 218 -6.29 1.61 -13.07
N ARG A 219 -5.21 1.67 -12.27
CA ARG A 219 -4.74 0.53 -11.47
C ARG A 219 -5.81 0.01 -10.50
N LEU A 220 -6.51 0.92 -9.80
CA LEU A 220 -7.56 0.57 -8.84
C LEU A 220 -8.84 0.04 -9.49
N ALA A 221 -9.17 0.48 -10.71
CA ALA A 221 -10.29 -0.06 -11.47
C ALA A 221 -9.96 -1.44 -12.06
N ALA A 222 -8.81 -1.60 -12.73
CA ALA A 222 -8.38 -2.86 -13.33
C ALA A 222 -8.17 -4.00 -12.31
N GLN A 223 -7.92 -3.67 -11.03
CA GLN A 223 -7.90 -4.64 -9.93
C GLN A 223 -9.27 -5.27 -9.62
N ARG A 224 -10.38 -4.77 -10.16
CA ARG A 224 -11.72 -5.34 -9.96
C ARG A 224 -12.20 -6.26 -11.09
N GLU A 225 -11.50 -6.29 -12.22
CA GLU A 225 -11.75 -7.29 -13.25
C GLU A 225 -11.44 -8.70 -12.72
N SER A 226 -12.17 -9.71 -13.20
CA SER A 226 -11.97 -11.09 -12.78
C SER A 226 -12.20 -12.07 -13.92
N LEU A 227 -11.47 -13.18 -13.89
CA LEU A 227 -11.68 -14.35 -14.76
C LEU A 227 -12.79 -15.28 -14.24
N THR A 228 -13.30 -15.07 -13.01
CA THR A 228 -14.40 -15.86 -12.45
C THR A 228 -15.68 -15.66 -13.27
N GLY A 229 -16.23 -16.73 -13.82
CA GLY A 229 -17.43 -16.68 -14.65
C GLY A 229 -17.19 -16.25 -16.11
N LYS A 230 -15.94 -16.06 -16.55
CA LYS A 230 -15.60 -15.83 -17.96
C LYS A 230 -15.48 -17.15 -18.71
N HIS A 231 -15.91 -17.16 -19.97
CA HIS A 231 -15.90 -18.33 -20.84
C HIS A 231 -14.46 -18.74 -21.24
N PRO A 232 -14.21 -20.03 -21.57
CA PRO A 232 -12.95 -20.43 -22.20
C PRO A 232 -12.77 -19.71 -23.56
N ASP A 233 -11.52 -19.61 -24.02
CA ASP A 233 -11.22 -18.88 -25.25
C ASP A 233 -11.76 -19.60 -26.49
N VAL A 234 -12.50 -18.86 -27.32
CA VAL A 234 -13.12 -19.34 -28.56
C VAL A 234 -12.20 -19.03 -29.74
N TYR A 235 -11.91 -20.03 -30.56
CA TYR A 235 -11.13 -19.85 -31.79
C TYR A 235 -11.92 -19.03 -32.83
N ARG A 236 -11.28 -18.02 -33.42
CA ARG A 236 -11.84 -17.20 -34.52
C ARG A 236 -10.88 -17.18 -35.69
N PHE A 237 -11.39 -17.43 -36.90
CA PHE A 237 -10.60 -17.51 -38.13
C PHE A 237 -9.84 -16.21 -38.46
N GLU A 238 -10.45 -15.05 -38.20
CA GLU A 238 -9.81 -13.72 -38.34
C GLU A 238 -8.79 -13.40 -37.24
N GLY A 239 -8.63 -14.28 -36.25
CA GLY A 239 -7.78 -14.07 -35.09
C GLY A 239 -8.31 -13.03 -34.08
N GLY A 240 -7.50 -12.81 -33.05
CA GLY A 240 -7.84 -11.96 -31.91
C GLY A 240 -8.71 -12.69 -30.87
N VAL A 241 -9.18 -11.93 -29.90
CA VAL A 241 -9.91 -12.42 -28.71
C VAL A 241 -11.33 -11.88 -28.67
N VAL A 242 -12.22 -12.58 -27.97
CA VAL A 242 -13.66 -12.26 -27.89
C VAL A 242 -14.00 -11.79 -26.47
N GLU A 243 -14.95 -10.87 -26.37
CA GLU A 243 -15.47 -10.36 -25.10
C GLU A 243 -16.04 -11.50 -24.25
N ASN A 244 -16.00 -11.34 -22.93
CA ASN A 244 -16.35 -12.37 -21.95
C ASN A 244 -15.56 -13.69 -21.98
N THR A 245 -14.57 -13.88 -22.86
CA THR A 245 -13.57 -14.94 -22.68
C THR A 245 -12.46 -14.52 -21.71
N GLN A 246 -11.67 -15.48 -21.22
CA GLN A 246 -10.52 -15.20 -20.35
C GLN A 246 -9.50 -14.28 -21.02
N SER A 247 -9.08 -14.59 -22.25
CA SER A 247 -8.09 -13.78 -22.98
C SER A 247 -8.66 -12.45 -23.50
N GLY A 248 -9.96 -12.37 -23.79
CA GLY A 248 -10.63 -11.08 -24.06
C GLY A 248 -10.57 -10.14 -22.87
N THR A 249 -10.84 -10.66 -21.67
CA THR A 249 -10.74 -9.92 -20.41
C THR A 249 -9.29 -9.45 -20.16
N VAL A 250 -8.29 -10.31 -20.40
CA VAL A 250 -6.87 -9.91 -20.30
C VAL A 250 -6.50 -8.82 -21.32
N GLN A 251 -7.00 -8.88 -22.55
CA GLN A 251 -6.76 -7.84 -23.55
C GLN A 251 -7.42 -6.51 -23.16
N GLN A 252 -8.62 -6.51 -22.58
CA GLN A 252 -9.26 -5.29 -22.06
C GLN A 252 -8.43 -4.66 -20.92
N VAL A 253 -7.85 -5.47 -20.02
CA VAL A 253 -6.92 -5.02 -18.96
C VAL A 253 -5.61 -4.47 -19.53
N ILE A 254 -5.06 -5.08 -20.59
CA ILE A 254 -3.89 -4.55 -21.31
C ILE A 254 -4.23 -3.20 -21.98
N ASN A 255 -5.36 -3.14 -22.69
CA ASN A 255 -5.79 -1.95 -23.44
C ASN A 255 -5.97 -0.74 -22.53
N ILE A 256 -6.65 -0.89 -21.39
CA ILE A 256 -6.84 0.23 -20.44
C ILE A 256 -5.49 0.65 -19.81
N GLY A 257 -4.50 -0.23 -19.77
CA GLY A 257 -3.11 0.08 -19.39
C GLY A 257 -2.38 1.07 -20.29
N PHE A 258 -2.88 1.36 -21.49
CA PHE A 258 -2.36 2.44 -22.34
C PHE A 258 -2.96 3.82 -22.01
N VAL A 259 -4.11 3.89 -21.32
CA VAL A 259 -4.76 5.16 -20.94
C VAL A 259 -3.85 6.05 -20.07
N PRO A 260 -3.10 5.53 -19.06
CA PRO A 260 -2.12 6.31 -18.31
C PRO A 260 -1.07 7.00 -19.18
N LEU A 261 -0.59 6.35 -20.24
CA LEU A 261 0.38 6.94 -21.17
C LEU A 261 -0.24 8.10 -21.98
N VAL A 262 -1.44 7.88 -22.53
CA VAL A 262 -2.17 8.88 -23.34
C VAL A 262 -2.56 10.11 -22.49
N VAL A 263 -2.98 9.91 -21.24
CA VAL A 263 -3.33 11.00 -20.31
C VAL A 263 -2.08 11.67 -19.72
N GLY A 264 -1.02 10.90 -19.45
CA GLY A 264 0.17 11.38 -18.78
C GLY A 264 1.10 12.22 -19.65
N ILE A 265 1.15 12.03 -20.98
CA ILE A 265 1.93 12.87 -21.89
C ILE A 265 1.51 14.36 -21.83
N PRO A 266 0.23 14.74 -22.06
CA PRO A 266 -0.18 16.14 -21.94
C PRO A 266 -0.09 16.65 -20.50
N LEU A 267 -0.37 15.80 -19.50
CA LEU A 267 -0.23 16.17 -18.09
C LEU A 267 1.23 16.49 -17.70
N ALA A 268 2.19 15.67 -18.14
CA ALA A 268 3.61 15.91 -17.93
C ALA A 268 4.05 17.20 -18.62
N THR A 269 3.60 17.43 -19.85
CA THR A 269 3.90 18.65 -20.62
C THR A 269 3.40 19.90 -19.90
N VAL A 270 2.12 19.91 -19.48
CA VAL A 270 1.50 21.04 -18.78
C VAL A 270 2.13 21.27 -17.41
N LEU A 271 2.29 20.24 -16.57
CA LEU A 271 2.86 20.41 -15.23
C LEU A 271 4.34 20.82 -15.28
N SER A 272 5.12 20.32 -16.24
CA SER A 272 6.52 20.73 -16.43
C SER A 272 6.64 22.17 -16.93
N TYR A 273 5.76 22.58 -17.86
CA TYR A 273 5.66 23.96 -18.30
C TYR A 273 5.31 24.91 -17.15
N LEU A 274 4.26 24.58 -16.38
CA LEU A 274 3.86 25.36 -15.20
C LEU A 274 4.98 25.41 -14.16
N TYR A 275 5.70 24.32 -13.93
CA TYR A 275 6.84 24.30 -13.00
C TYR A 275 7.97 25.23 -13.46
N ILE A 276 8.36 25.18 -14.74
CA ILE A 276 9.44 26.03 -15.27
C ILE A 276 9.08 27.53 -15.22
N HIS A 277 7.81 27.88 -15.44
CA HIS A 277 7.37 29.28 -15.48
C HIS A 277 6.90 29.87 -14.14
N PHE A 278 6.46 29.05 -13.18
CA PHE A 278 5.91 29.53 -11.90
C PHE A 278 6.65 29.03 -10.65
N SER A 279 7.62 28.10 -10.75
CA SER A 279 8.44 27.73 -9.60
C SER A 279 9.56 28.75 -9.35
N GLY A 280 9.67 29.21 -8.10
CA GLY A 280 10.77 30.06 -7.63
C GLY A 280 12.15 29.38 -7.70
N LEU A 281 12.21 28.07 -7.98
CA LEU A 281 13.47 27.32 -8.10
C LEU A 281 14.41 27.84 -9.20
N THR A 282 13.87 28.54 -10.20
CA THR A 282 14.63 29.24 -11.25
C THR A 282 15.24 30.58 -10.83
N SER A 283 14.92 31.06 -9.62
CA SER A 283 15.46 32.29 -9.02
C SER A 283 16.63 32.03 -8.06
N GLU A 284 16.67 30.85 -7.43
CA GLU A 284 17.76 30.43 -6.53
C GLU A 284 18.86 29.63 -7.25
N ILE A 285 18.52 28.88 -8.32
CA ILE A 285 19.42 27.98 -9.05
C ILE A 285 19.38 28.30 -10.56
N ASP A 286 20.49 28.07 -11.28
CA ASP A 286 20.58 28.29 -12.73
C ASP A 286 19.39 27.70 -13.49
N SER A 287 18.61 28.60 -14.11
CA SER A 287 17.40 28.29 -14.86
C SER A 287 17.61 27.22 -15.94
N LYS A 288 18.79 27.15 -16.59
CA LYS A 288 19.08 26.12 -17.61
C LYS A 288 19.22 24.73 -16.99
N THR A 289 19.96 24.63 -15.89
CA THR A 289 20.12 23.40 -15.09
C THR A 289 18.76 22.91 -14.57
N VAL A 290 17.94 23.82 -14.01
CA VAL A 290 16.59 23.51 -13.53
C VAL A 290 15.69 23.03 -14.66
N SER A 291 15.59 23.78 -15.77
CA SER A 291 14.76 23.39 -16.92
C SER A 291 15.19 22.05 -17.52
N THR A 292 16.49 21.77 -17.56
CA THR A 292 17.02 20.48 -18.05
C THR A 292 16.59 19.33 -17.15
N ALA A 293 16.72 19.49 -15.82
CA ALA A 293 16.29 18.48 -14.86
C ALA A 293 14.77 18.22 -14.95
N VAL A 294 13.95 19.27 -15.05
CA VAL A 294 12.49 19.15 -15.21
C VAL A 294 12.12 18.35 -16.47
N VAL A 295 12.75 18.64 -17.61
CA VAL A 295 12.52 17.89 -18.86
C VAL A 295 12.93 16.42 -18.73
N ILE A 296 14.05 16.12 -18.07
CA ILE A 296 14.49 14.74 -17.82
C ILE A 296 13.48 14.01 -16.89
N PHE A 297 12.98 14.65 -15.83
CA PHE A 297 11.91 14.09 -14.99
C PHE A 297 10.58 13.91 -15.76
N ALA A 298 10.23 14.82 -16.68
CA ALA A 298 9.06 14.67 -17.54
C ALA A 298 9.17 13.43 -18.45
N ILE A 299 10.31 13.27 -19.14
CA ILE A 299 10.60 12.09 -19.98
C ILE A 299 10.58 10.80 -19.13
N SER A 300 11.16 10.85 -17.93
CA SER A 300 11.14 9.74 -16.96
C SER A 300 9.71 9.31 -16.61
N SER A 301 8.80 10.28 -16.37
CA SER A 301 7.40 9.97 -16.09
C SER A 301 6.69 9.29 -17.27
N VAL A 302 6.98 9.70 -18.51
CA VAL A 302 6.41 9.09 -19.72
C VAL A 302 6.96 7.67 -19.94
N LEU A 303 8.25 7.42 -19.64
CA LEU A 303 8.84 6.08 -19.68
C LEU A 303 8.22 5.14 -18.63
N GLU A 304 7.98 5.61 -17.40
CA GLU A 304 7.22 4.83 -16.41
C GLU A 304 5.80 4.51 -16.90
N LEU A 305 5.13 5.45 -17.55
CA LEU A 305 3.77 5.24 -18.04
C LEU A 305 3.70 4.27 -19.23
N ALA A 306 4.76 4.16 -20.03
CA ALA A 306 4.90 3.12 -21.04
C ALA A 306 5.03 1.70 -20.44
N ALA A 307 5.36 1.57 -19.15
CA ALA A 307 5.40 0.28 -18.45
C ALA A 307 4.00 -0.21 -17.98
N GLU A 308 2.98 0.66 -17.94
CA GLU A 308 1.69 0.37 -17.31
C GLU A 308 0.91 -0.82 -17.91
N PRO A 309 0.87 -1.07 -19.24
CA PRO A 309 0.23 -2.27 -19.77
C PRO A 309 0.85 -3.56 -19.19
N GLY A 310 2.18 -3.61 -19.06
CA GLY A 310 2.91 -4.73 -18.46
C GLY A 310 2.71 -4.81 -16.94
N PHE A 311 2.66 -3.68 -16.25
CA PHE A 311 2.35 -3.62 -14.83
C PHE A 311 0.94 -4.15 -14.52
N LEU A 312 -0.08 -3.73 -15.27
CA LEU A 312 -1.45 -4.21 -15.12
C LEU A 312 -1.56 -5.71 -15.42
N LEU A 313 -0.91 -6.19 -16.49
CA LEU A 313 -0.87 -7.62 -16.81
C LEU A 313 -0.35 -8.47 -15.64
N TYR A 314 0.77 -8.06 -15.03
CA TYR A 314 1.34 -8.77 -13.87
C TYR A 314 0.60 -8.52 -12.56
N GLN A 315 -0.12 -7.41 -12.41
CA GLN A 315 -1.03 -7.17 -11.29
C GLN A 315 -2.26 -8.06 -11.37
N PHE A 316 -2.85 -8.21 -12.55
CA PHE A 316 -4.04 -9.04 -12.82
C PHE A 316 -3.72 -10.53 -12.67
N GLN A 317 -2.58 -10.98 -13.21
CA GLN A 317 -2.09 -12.36 -13.06
C GLN A 317 -1.45 -12.65 -11.68
N LEU A 318 -1.58 -11.74 -10.70
CA LEU A 318 -1.06 -11.90 -9.33
C LEU A 318 0.45 -12.24 -9.24
N GLN A 319 1.24 -11.84 -10.25
CA GLN A 319 2.68 -12.16 -10.35
C GLN A 319 3.55 -11.23 -9.50
N PHE A 320 3.20 -11.08 -8.22
CA PHE A 320 3.83 -10.16 -7.27
C PHE A 320 5.36 -10.27 -7.20
N ARG A 321 5.90 -11.49 -7.34
CA ARG A 321 7.36 -11.74 -7.34
C ARG A 321 8.09 -11.07 -8.51
N LYS A 322 7.50 -11.02 -9.71
CA LYS A 322 8.09 -10.30 -10.86
C LYS A 322 8.08 -8.80 -10.62
N ARG A 323 6.93 -8.25 -10.21
CA ARG A 323 6.75 -6.81 -9.92
C ARG A 323 7.76 -6.32 -8.88
N ALA A 324 7.83 -6.99 -7.72
CA ALA A 324 8.78 -6.66 -6.66
C ALA A 324 10.25 -6.78 -7.13
N SER A 325 10.57 -7.74 -8.00
CA SER A 325 11.91 -7.87 -8.57
C SER A 325 12.26 -6.72 -9.51
N PHE A 326 11.37 -6.33 -10.42
CA PHE A 326 11.65 -5.26 -11.39
C PHE A 326 11.80 -3.91 -10.68
N GLU A 327 10.92 -3.64 -9.72
CA GLU A 327 10.96 -2.44 -8.89
C GLU A 327 12.24 -2.37 -8.05
N SER A 328 12.66 -3.48 -7.42
CA SER A 328 13.92 -3.54 -6.66
C SER A 328 15.16 -3.28 -7.54
N ILE A 329 15.19 -3.84 -8.76
CA ILE A 329 16.29 -3.63 -9.71
C ILE A 329 16.33 -2.18 -10.19
N ALA A 330 15.19 -1.57 -10.49
CA ALA A 330 15.10 -0.16 -10.87
C ALA A 330 15.52 0.78 -9.74
N ILE A 331 15.08 0.55 -8.49
CA ILE A 331 15.52 1.31 -7.31
C ILE A 331 17.03 1.22 -7.13
N PHE A 332 17.60 0.01 -7.22
CA PHE A 332 19.04 -0.19 -7.09
C PHE A 332 19.82 0.56 -8.19
N ALA A 333 19.37 0.48 -9.44
CA ALA A 333 19.95 1.21 -10.56
C ALA A 333 19.89 2.74 -10.35
N ARG A 334 18.76 3.27 -9.87
CA ARG A 334 18.61 4.70 -9.50
C ARG A 334 19.67 5.12 -8.50
N CYS A 335 19.76 4.40 -7.38
CA CYS A 335 20.65 4.76 -6.28
C CYS A 335 22.13 4.70 -6.71
N LEU A 336 22.51 3.61 -7.39
CA LEU A 336 23.87 3.41 -7.89
C LEU A 336 24.30 4.49 -8.90
N LEU A 337 23.46 4.77 -9.91
CA LEU A 337 23.81 5.75 -10.95
C LEU A 337 23.76 7.19 -10.41
N THR A 338 22.86 7.51 -9.48
CA THR A 338 22.87 8.83 -8.79
C THR A 338 24.19 9.03 -8.05
N VAL A 339 24.68 8.02 -7.30
CA VAL A 339 26.00 8.08 -6.65
C VAL A 339 27.12 8.26 -7.68
N MET A 340 27.12 7.48 -8.77
CA MET A 340 28.17 7.57 -9.80
C MET A 340 28.22 8.96 -10.45
N PHE A 341 27.07 9.53 -10.83
CA PHE A 341 27.02 10.87 -11.40
C PHE A 341 27.40 11.96 -10.39
N LEU A 342 27.07 11.82 -9.10
CA LEU A 342 27.53 12.73 -8.04
C LEU A 342 29.05 12.67 -7.81
N MET A 343 29.67 11.49 -7.87
CA MET A 343 31.12 11.35 -7.70
C MET A 343 31.92 11.89 -8.88
N ILE A 344 31.34 11.89 -10.09
CA ILE A 344 31.90 12.53 -11.29
C ILE A 344 31.66 14.06 -11.26
N GLY A 345 30.45 14.46 -10.86
CA GLY A 345 29.94 15.83 -10.93
C GLY A 345 30.39 16.75 -9.79
N ARG A 346 31.66 17.15 -9.77
CA ARG A 346 32.26 18.02 -8.72
C ARG A 346 31.85 19.50 -8.70
N GLN A 347 30.87 19.92 -9.50
CA GLN A 347 30.44 21.33 -9.61
C GLN A 347 29.07 21.55 -8.97
N PRO A 348 28.80 22.73 -8.37
CA PRO A 348 27.46 23.08 -7.90
C PRO A 348 26.45 23.03 -9.07
N GLY A 349 25.20 22.68 -8.78
CA GLY A 349 24.15 22.44 -9.78
C GLY A 349 24.17 21.04 -10.42
N THR A 350 25.35 20.44 -10.65
CA THR A 350 25.46 19.10 -11.27
C THR A 350 24.73 18.01 -10.47
N ALA A 351 24.58 18.18 -9.15
CA ALA A 351 23.82 17.28 -8.30
C ALA A 351 22.37 17.09 -8.79
N ILE A 352 21.67 18.16 -9.17
CA ILE A 352 20.26 18.09 -9.60
C ILE A 352 20.14 17.31 -10.92
N ILE A 353 21.11 17.50 -11.83
CA ILE A 353 21.22 16.69 -13.05
C ILE A 353 21.48 15.23 -12.70
N ALA A 354 22.39 14.92 -11.76
CA ALA A 354 22.66 13.56 -11.30
C ALA A 354 21.40 12.85 -10.74
N PHE A 355 20.54 13.54 -9.99
CA PHE A 355 19.24 13.00 -9.57
C PHE A 355 18.30 12.73 -10.75
N SER A 356 18.20 13.66 -11.69
CA SER A 356 17.36 13.49 -12.88
C SER A 356 17.82 12.32 -13.75
N LEU A 357 19.13 12.14 -13.94
CA LEU A 357 19.70 10.99 -14.65
C LEU A 357 19.50 9.68 -13.87
N GLY A 358 19.53 9.73 -12.53
CA GLY A 358 19.14 8.62 -11.66
C GLY A 358 17.67 8.20 -11.83
N GLN A 359 16.74 9.16 -11.87
CA GLN A 359 15.31 8.89 -12.10
C GLN A 359 15.02 8.48 -13.55
N PHE A 360 15.78 8.98 -14.52
CA PHE A 360 15.73 8.52 -15.91
C PHE A 360 16.20 7.05 -16.01
N ALA A 361 17.26 6.69 -15.28
CA ALA A 361 17.73 5.31 -15.20
C ALA A 361 16.72 4.39 -14.48
N TYR A 362 16.09 4.84 -13.40
CA TYR A 362 14.96 4.15 -12.77
C TYR A 362 13.89 3.78 -13.80
N SER A 363 13.39 4.81 -14.49
CA SER A 363 12.26 4.71 -15.41
C SER A 363 12.61 3.87 -16.63
N SER A 364 13.82 4.03 -17.16
CA SER A 364 14.34 3.24 -18.29
C SER A 364 14.49 1.75 -17.94
N VAL A 365 15.06 1.43 -16.78
CA VAL A 365 15.21 0.04 -16.32
C VAL A 365 13.85 -0.59 -16.02
N LEU A 366 12.96 0.15 -15.34
CA LEU A 366 11.60 -0.31 -15.04
C LEU A 366 10.82 -0.61 -16.33
N ALA A 367 10.77 0.34 -17.26
CA ALA A 367 10.10 0.19 -18.56
C ALA A 367 10.68 -0.97 -19.38
N THR A 368 12.02 -1.08 -19.46
CA THR A 368 12.67 -2.18 -20.18
C THR A 368 12.28 -3.54 -19.60
N LEU A 369 12.29 -3.69 -18.27
CA LEU A 369 11.95 -4.96 -17.61
C LEU A 369 10.48 -5.34 -17.77
N TYR A 370 9.54 -4.39 -17.67
CA TYR A 370 8.13 -4.66 -17.91
C TYR A 370 7.86 -4.97 -19.39
N ILE A 371 8.29 -4.11 -20.33
CA ILE A 371 8.02 -4.26 -21.76
C ILE A 371 8.64 -5.55 -22.31
N PHE A 372 9.92 -5.81 -22.05
CA PHE A 372 10.61 -6.99 -22.59
C PHE A 372 9.99 -8.30 -22.07
N ASN A 373 9.77 -8.41 -20.75
CA ASN A 373 9.23 -9.64 -20.18
C ASN A 373 7.75 -9.84 -20.56
N SER A 374 6.94 -8.78 -20.58
CA SER A 374 5.54 -8.89 -20.99
C SER A 374 5.39 -9.26 -22.46
N ILE A 375 6.20 -8.69 -23.37
CA ILE A 375 6.23 -9.13 -24.79
C ILE A 375 6.63 -10.61 -24.87
N ARG A 376 7.73 -11.01 -24.21
CA ARG A 376 8.22 -12.40 -24.20
C ARG A 376 7.14 -13.38 -23.72
N GLU A 377 6.38 -13.02 -22.69
CA GLU A 377 5.35 -13.86 -22.08
C GLU A 377 4.00 -13.83 -22.81
N THR A 378 3.81 -12.85 -23.69
CA THR A 378 2.58 -12.69 -24.48
C THR A 378 2.70 -13.30 -25.88
N ARG A 379 3.93 -13.44 -26.42
CA ARG A 379 4.21 -14.08 -27.74
C ARG A 379 3.58 -15.46 -27.98
N SER A 380 3.28 -16.23 -26.92
CA SER A 380 2.70 -17.57 -27.00
C SER A 380 1.24 -17.62 -26.49
N LYS A 381 0.54 -16.49 -26.54
CA LYS A 381 -0.82 -16.30 -26.00
C LYS A 381 -1.69 -15.57 -27.04
N PRO A 382 -3.04 -15.67 -26.99
CA PRO A 382 -3.91 -15.12 -28.02
C PRO A 382 -4.18 -13.61 -27.89
N TYR A 383 -3.83 -13.00 -26.75
CA TYR A 383 -3.80 -11.54 -26.55
C TYR A 383 -2.42 -10.96 -26.90
N ASP A 384 -2.33 -9.65 -27.08
CA ASP A 384 -1.08 -8.92 -27.40
C ASP A 384 -0.94 -7.66 -26.53
N ILE A 385 0.31 -7.27 -26.25
CA ILE A 385 0.69 -6.12 -25.45
C ILE A 385 1.47 -5.05 -26.23
N THR A 386 1.81 -5.28 -27.51
CA THR A 386 2.56 -4.28 -28.29
C THR A 386 1.74 -3.01 -28.58
N PHE A 387 0.44 -3.15 -28.86
CA PHE A 387 -0.49 -2.04 -29.13
C PHE A 387 -1.90 -2.40 -28.61
N PRO A 388 -2.78 -1.40 -28.33
CA PRO A 388 -4.18 -1.67 -28.00
C PRO A 388 -4.90 -2.42 -29.14
N ARG A 389 -5.39 -3.63 -28.86
CA ARG A 389 -6.15 -4.44 -29.83
C ARG A 389 -7.63 -4.50 -29.47
N GLY A 390 -8.50 -4.13 -30.41
CA GLY A 390 -9.96 -4.23 -30.22
C GLY A 390 -10.40 -5.69 -30.03
N VAL A 391 -11.09 -5.96 -28.93
CA VAL A 391 -11.68 -7.25 -28.58
C VAL A 391 -13.01 -7.40 -29.30
N TRP A 392 -13.27 -8.53 -29.94
CA TRP A 392 -14.53 -8.75 -30.67
C TRP A 392 -15.70 -8.84 -29.69
N LYS A 393 -16.81 -8.14 -29.98
CA LYS A 393 -18.00 -8.18 -29.11
C LYS A 393 -18.66 -9.56 -29.13
N GLU A 394 -19.18 -9.99 -27.99
CA GLU A 394 -19.95 -11.24 -27.89
C GLU A 394 -21.29 -11.11 -28.64
N GLY A 395 -21.62 -12.11 -29.48
CA GLY A 395 -22.83 -12.15 -30.29
C GLY A 395 -22.86 -11.19 -31.49
N ASP A 396 -21.80 -10.40 -31.74
CA ASP A 396 -21.73 -9.46 -32.86
C ASP A 396 -20.35 -9.52 -33.53
N SER A 397 -20.31 -10.21 -34.68
CA SER A 397 -19.07 -10.38 -35.45
C SER A 397 -18.50 -9.09 -36.05
N SER A 398 -19.24 -7.98 -36.06
CA SER A 398 -18.86 -6.75 -36.75
C SER A 398 -18.17 -5.71 -35.85
N SER A 399 -18.51 -5.65 -34.57
CA SER A 399 -18.02 -4.59 -33.66
C SER A 399 -16.88 -5.04 -32.74
N LYS A 400 -16.02 -4.07 -32.39
CA LYS A 400 -14.86 -4.25 -31.51
C LYS A 400 -14.93 -3.30 -30.33
N VAL A 401 -14.74 -3.85 -29.13
CA VAL A 401 -14.69 -3.15 -27.84
C VAL A 401 -13.23 -3.09 -27.39
N TYR A 402 -12.72 -1.89 -27.09
CA TYR A 402 -11.35 -1.72 -26.59
C TYR A 402 -11.25 -1.81 -25.07
N PHE A 403 -12.27 -1.37 -24.34
CA PHE A 403 -12.28 -1.28 -22.88
C PHE A 403 -13.58 -1.85 -22.31
N SER A 404 -13.48 -2.57 -21.18
CA SER A 404 -14.63 -2.92 -20.33
C SER A 404 -15.36 -1.63 -19.91
N LYS A 405 -16.68 -1.57 -20.08
CA LYS A 405 -17.48 -0.37 -19.78
C LYS A 405 -17.52 -0.11 -18.28
N GLU A 406 -17.68 -1.19 -17.54
CA GLU A 406 -17.76 -1.29 -16.09
C GLU A 406 -16.47 -0.73 -15.47
N THR A 407 -15.31 -1.21 -15.96
CA THR A 407 -14.00 -0.75 -15.49
C THR A 407 -13.67 0.66 -15.96
N THR A 408 -14.13 1.10 -17.14
CA THR A 408 -13.94 2.50 -17.61
C THR A 408 -14.76 3.49 -16.78
N HIS A 409 -16.05 3.19 -16.53
CA HIS A 409 -16.92 4.01 -15.67
C HIS A 409 -16.40 4.05 -14.22
N LEU A 410 -15.94 2.91 -13.71
CA LEU A 410 -15.30 2.82 -12.40
C LEU A 410 -14.01 3.65 -12.34
N ALA A 411 -13.15 3.60 -13.35
CA ALA A 411 -11.92 4.38 -13.39
C ALA A 411 -12.19 5.89 -13.35
N GLY A 412 -13.16 6.39 -14.13
CA GLY A 412 -13.59 7.80 -14.06
C GLY A 412 -14.14 8.18 -12.68
N SER A 413 -14.94 7.30 -12.08
CA SER A 413 -15.50 7.49 -10.72
C SER A 413 -14.41 7.53 -9.63
N ILE A 414 -13.37 6.69 -9.74
CA ILE A 414 -12.22 6.68 -8.83
C ILE A 414 -11.33 7.90 -9.08
N TRP A 415 -11.12 8.32 -10.34
CA TRP A 415 -10.24 9.43 -10.68
C TRP A 415 -10.65 10.76 -10.02
N LEU A 416 -11.95 11.04 -9.94
CA LEU A 416 -12.46 12.19 -9.18
C LEU A 416 -12.12 12.12 -7.69
N GLN A 417 -12.16 10.91 -7.09
CA GLN A 417 -11.77 10.69 -5.70
C GLN A 417 -10.24 10.80 -5.52
N THR A 418 -9.46 10.42 -6.55
CA THR A 418 -7.99 10.54 -6.58
C THR A 418 -7.53 12.00 -6.45
N ILE A 419 -8.30 13.00 -6.92
CA ILE A 419 -7.99 14.43 -6.70
C ILE A 419 -7.95 14.78 -5.21
N PHE A 420 -9.03 14.47 -4.50
CA PHE A 420 -9.10 14.70 -3.05
C PHE A 420 -8.07 13.84 -2.30
N LYS A 421 -7.85 12.59 -2.72
CA LYS A 421 -6.82 11.71 -2.17
C LYS A 421 -5.43 12.33 -2.27
N HIS A 422 -5.02 12.84 -3.45
CA HIS A 422 -3.69 13.44 -3.67
C HIS A 422 -3.45 14.62 -2.74
N CYS A 423 -4.43 15.53 -2.66
CA CYS A 423 -4.37 16.71 -1.79
C CYS A 423 -4.26 16.33 -0.31
N LEU A 424 -4.90 15.23 0.12
CA LEU A 424 -4.86 14.75 1.50
C LEU A 424 -3.63 13.90 1.83
N THR A 425 -3.00 13.23 0.86
CA THR A 425 -1.81 12.37 1.09
C THR A 425 -0.48 13.08 0.87
N GLU A 426 -0.44 14.04 -0.08
CA GLU A 426 0.77 14.82 -0.42
C GLU A 426 0.65 16.29 0.03
N GLY A 427 -0.39 16.62 0.81
CA GLY A 427 -0.69 17.97 1.29
C GLY A 427 0.43 18.59 2.14
N ASP A 428 1.21 17.79 2.85
CA ASP A 428 2.42 18.27 3.54
C ASP A 428 3.50 18.71 2.54
N LYS A 429 3.75 17.94 1.49
CA LYS A 429 4.72 18.28 0.41
C LYS A 429 4.28 19.47 -0.43
N PHE A 430 2.98 19.60 -0.71
CA PHE A 430 2.45 20.84 -1.30
C PHE A 430 2.69 22.05 -0.39
N LEU A 431 2.47 21.91 0.92
CA LEU A 431 2.66 23.00 1.86
C LEU A 431 4.14 23.37 2.05
N ILE A 432 5.04 22.39 2.06
CA ILE A 432 6.50 22.55 1.98
C ILE A 432 6.86 23.39 0.75
N SER A 433 6.39 22.95 -0.44
CA SER A 433 6.69 23.59 -1.72
C SER A 433 6.14 25.02 -1.87
N LEU A 434 5.12 25.40 -1.08
CA LEU A 434 4.48 26.72 -1.12
C LEU A 434 4.95 27.68 -0.01
N LEU A 435 5.41 27.16 1.14
CA LEU A 435 5.69 27.97 2.32
C LEU A 435 7.17 28.03 2.74
N LEU A 436 8.03 27.10 2.30
CA LEU A 436 9.43 27.02 2.72
C LEU A 436 10.43 27.39 1.59
N PRO A 437 11.52 28.13 1.87
CA PRO A 437 12.67 28.27 0.97
C PRO A 437 13.32 26.92 0.63
N ILE A 438 14.01 26.79 -0.49
CA ILE A 438 14.42 25.48 -1.02
C ILE A 438 15.44 24.77 -0.11
N ALA A 439 16.31 25.53 0.56
CA ALA A 439 17.19 25.02 1.60
C ALA A 439 16.42 24.37 2.77
N ASP A 440 15.36 25.02 3.29
CA ASP A 440 14.48 24.48 4.33
C ASP A 440 13.77 23.19 3.90
N GLN A 441 13.35 23.11 2.63
CA GLN A 441 12.75 21.89 2.07
C GLN A 441 13.76 20.74 2.10
N GLY A 442 15.02 20.99 1.74
CA GLY A 442 16.13 20.03 1.85
C GLY A 442 16.42 19.62 3.30
N VAL A 443 16.45 20.58 4.22
CA VAL A 443 16.60 20.35 5.67
C VAL A 443 15.48 19.46 6.20
N TYR A 444 14.22 19.79 5.94
CA TYR A 444 13.07 18.99 6.37
C TYR A 444 13.10 17.58 5.77
N ALA A 445 13.38 17.46 4.46
CA ALA A 445 13.45 16.15 3.79
C ALA A 445 14.57 15.27 4.35
N VAL A 446 15.74 15.82 4.71
CA VAL A 446 16.78 15.09 5.44
C VAL A 446 16.29 14.67 6.82
N VAL A 447 15.74 15.59 7.61
CA VAL A 447 15.31 15.28 8.98
C VAL A 447 14.20 14.23 9.01
N VAL A 448 13.21 14.30 8.13
CA VAL A 448 12.17 13.25 8.02
C VAL A 448 12.80 11.90 7.65
N ASN A 449 13.78 11.87 6.75
CA ASN A 449 14.44 10.62 6.34
C ASN A 449 15.24 9.93 7.46
N TYR A 450 15.69 10.66 8.49
CA TYR A 450 16.37 10.08 9.66
C TYR A 450 15.48 9.94 10.89
N GLY A 451 14.73 10.98 11.25
CA GLY A 451 13.86 10.98 12.43
C GLY A 451 12.75 9.92 12.37
N SER A 452 12.20 9.65 11.18
CA SER A 452 11.21 8.58 10.99
C SER A 452 11.80 7.17 10.91
N LEU A 453 13.13 7.00 10.98
CA LEU A 453 13.77 5.70 10.84
C LEU A 453 13.37 4.75 11.99
N ILE A 454 13.27 5.24 13.23
CA ILE A 454 12.79 4.44 14.36
C ILE A 454 11.34 4.00 14.19
N ALA A 455 10.48 4.87 13.64
CA ALA A 455 9.09 4.52 13.34
C ALA A 455 9.01 3.44 12.25
N ARG A 456 9.79 3.58 11.17
CA ARG A 456 9.81 2.62 10.05
C ARG A 456 10.46 1.27 10.38
N LEU A 457 11.45 1.23 11.27
CA LEU A 457 12.17 -0.01 11.63
C LEU A 457 11.67 -0.70 12.91
N VAL A 458 11.03 0.04 13.84
CA VAL A 458 10.62 -0.50 15.14
C VAL A 458 9.10 -0.42 15.34
N PHE A 459 8.47 0.73 15.12
CA PHE A 459 7.05 0.90 15.44
C PHE A 459 6.15 0.21 14.41
N LEU A 460 6.34 0.47 13.12
CA LEU A 460 5.51 -0.08 12.03
C LEU A 460 5.41 -1.63 12.06
N PRO A 461 6.50 -2.42 12.22
CA PRO A 461 6.38 -3.88 12.35
C PRO A 461 5.61 -4.33 13.60
N ILE A 462 5.67 -3.56 14.69
CA ILE A 462 4.91 -3.83 15.92
C ILE A 462 3.43 -3.48 15.71
N GLU A 463 3.12 -2.35 15.06
CA GLU A 463 1.75 -1.94 14.69
C GLU A 463 1.07 -2.96 13.77
N GLU A 464 1.80 -3.52 12.79
CA GLU A 464 1.32 -4.62 11.95
C GLU A 464 1.05 -5.89 12.77
N ALA A 465 1.90 -6.23 13.73
CA ALA A 465 1.69 -7.36 14.64
C ALA A 465 0.47 -7.14 15.57
N LEU A 466 0.30 -5.94 16.12
CA LEU A 466 -0.85 -5.56 16.95
C LEU A 466 -2.17 -5.66 16.17
N ARG A 467 -2.22 -5.12 14.94
CA ARG A 467 -3.42 -5.17 14.09
C ARG A 467 -3.84 -6.62 13.81
N ASN A 468 -2.87 -7.52 13.61
CA ASN A 468 -3.09 -8.96 13.45
C ASN A 468 -3.43 -9.70 14.76
N PHE A 469 -3.03 -9.18 15.92
CA PHE A 469 -3.29 -9.76 17.24
C PHE A 469 -4.70 -9.40 17.72
N PHE A 470 -5.04 -8.12 17.75
CA PHE A 470 -6.32 -7.62 18.27
C PHE A 470 -7.51 -8.06 17.41
N SER A 471 -7.39 -8.05 16.07
CA SER A 471 -8.45 -8.53 15.16
C SER A 471 -8.81 -10.01 15.37
N LYS A 472 -7.87 -10.84 15.83
CA LYS A 472 -8.11 -12.23 16.20
C LYS A 472 -8.63 -12.36 17.64
N LEU A 473 -8.03 -11.63 18.58
CA LEU A 473 -8.38 -11.70 20.01
C LEU A 473 -9.79 -11.16 20.31
N LEU A 474 -10.20 -10.13 19.58
CA LEU A 474 -11.48 -9.42 19.74
C LEU A 474 -12.48 -9.74 18.62
N SER A 475 -12.23 -10.80 17.83
CA SER A 475 -13.25 -11.40 16.96
C SER A 475 -14.44 -11.87 17.82
N PRO A 476 -15.70 -11.57 17.44
CA PRO A 476 -16.86 -12.11 18.14
C PRO A 476 -16.91 -13.66 18.11
N PRO A 477 -17.38 -14.33 19.18
CA PRO A 477 -17.79 -13.76 20.48
C PRO A 477 -16.59 -13.38 21.36
N VAL A 478 -16.63 -12.20 21.98
CA VAL A 478 -15.54 -11.66 22.79
C VAL A 478 -15.68 -12.06 24.26
N ASN A 479 -14.77 -12.88 24.77
CA ASN A 479 -14.72 -13.28 26.18
C ASN A 479 -14.13 -12.18 27.07
N ARG A 480 -14.54 -12.11 28.35
CA ARG A 480 -14.03 -11.09 29.30
C ARG A 480 -12.52 -11.20 29.51
N ASP A 481 -11.93 -12.39 29.42
CA ASP A 481 -10.48 -12.59 29.57
C ASP A 481 -9.69 -12.21 28.32
N ASN A 482 -10.26 -12.39 27.11
CA ASN A 482 -9.71 -11.80 25.89
C ASN A 482 -9.67 -10.26 26.01
N LEU A 483 -10.71 -9.68 26.62
CA LEU A 483 -10.84 -8.24 26.82
C LEU A 483 -9.84 -7.72 27.86
N LYS A 484 -9.69 -8.39 29.02
CA LYS A 484 -8.62 -8.13 30.01
C LYS A 484 -7.23 -8.24 29.39
N LEU A 485 -7.01 -9.25 28.54
CA LEU A 485 -5.74 -9.44 27.82
C LEU A 485 -5.50 -8.30 26.84
N SER A 486 -6.51 -7.84 26.10
CA SER A 486 -6.38 -6.70 25.18
C SER A 486 -5.96 -5.42 25.91
N VAL A 487 -6.61 -5.11 27.05
CA VAL A 487 -6.27 -3.99 27.93
C VAL A 487 -4.85 -4.15 28.48
N THR A 488 -4.46 -5.36 28.91
CA THR A 488 -3.12 -5.62 29.41
C THR A 488 -2.06 -5.39 28.33
N VAL A 489 -2.28 -5.85 27.10
CA VAL A 489 -1.34 -5.71 25.98
C VAL A 489 -1.20 -4.26 25.53
N ILE A 490 -2.30 -3.55 25.26
CA ILE A 490 -2.24 -2.15 24.82
C ILE A 490 -1.60 -1.26 25.89
N SER A 491 -1.95 -1.44 27.17
CA SER A 491 -1.40 -0.65 28.28
C SER A 491 0.08 -0.94 28.51
N THR A 492 0.49 -2.21 28.44
CA THR A 492 1.91 -2.60 28.61
C THR A 492 2.77 -2.03 27.48
N LEU A 493 2.30 -2.10 26.23
CA LEU A 493 3.07 -1.57 25.10
C LEU A 493 3.11 -0.03 25.09
N LEU A 494 1.99 0.64 25.39
CA LEU A 494 1.99 2.10 25.57
C LEU A 494 2.97 2.51 26.67
N ARG A 495 3.05 1.79 27.80
CA ARG A 495 4.04 2.07 28.85
C ARG A 495 5.48 1.90 28.36
N ILE A 496 5.78 0.83 27.62
CA ILE A 496 7.10 0.61 27.00
C ILE A 496 7.44 1.76 26.03
N TYR A 497 6.48 2.20 25.23
CA TYR A 497 6.65 3.30 24.28
C TYR A 497 6.80 4.65 24.99
N VAL A 498 6.15 4.88 26.13
CA VAL A 498 6.40 6.06 26.98
C VAL A 498 7.81 6.03 27.58
N TYR A 499 8.33 4.87 28.00
CA TYR A 499 9.74 4.77 28.42
C TYR A 499 10.71 5.11 27.29
N LEU A 500 10.49 4.58 26.09
CA LEU A 500 11.30 4.94 24.91
C LEU A 500 11.16 6.42 24.54
N SER A 501 9.96 7.00 24.70
CA SER A 501 9.68 8.42 24.47
C SER A 501 10.44 9.33 25.43
N ILE A 502 10.60 8.92 26.70
CA ILE A 502 11.43 9.63 27.68
C ILE A 502 12.88 9.72 27.20
N PHE A 503 13.45 8.64 26.65
CA PHE A 503 14.80 8.69 26.04
C PHE A 503 14.85 9.61 24.82
N ALA A 504 13.86 9.55 23.93
CA ALA A 504 13.79 10.40 22.75
C ALA A 504 13.78 11.90 23.12
N ILE A 505 12.97 12.31 24.10
CA ILE A 505 12.87 13.69 24.57
C ILE A 505 14.13 14.12 25.37
N ALA A 506 14.64 13.26 26.26
CA ALA A 506 15.75 13.65 27.14
C ALA A 506 17.10 13.76 26.39
N PHE A 507 17.41 12.80 25.51
CA PHE A 507 18.72 12.70 24.86
C PHE A 507 18.72 13.13 23.39
N GLY A 508 17.62 12.92 22.66
CA GLY A 508 17.56 13.19 21.22
C GLY A 508 17.92 14.64 20.84
N PRO A 509 17.37 15.67 21.51
CA PRO A 509 17.74 17.07 21.28
C PRO A 509 19.21 17.42 21.54
N MET A 510 19.87 16.74 22.48
CA MET A 510 21.29 16.96 22.78
C MET A 510 22.21 16.21 21.81
N VAL A 511 21.77 15.05 21.31
CA VAL A 511 22.56 14.15 20.46
C VAL A 511 22.35 14.44 18.95
N SER A 512 21.35 15.24 18.57
CA SER A 512 20.99 15.52 17.17
C SER A 512 22.16 15.99 16.30
N SER A 513 22.93 16.98 16.77
CA SER A 513 24.09 17.54 16.06
C SER A 513 25.18 16.50 15.79
N TYR A 514 25.46 15.61 16.76
CA TYR A 514 26.43 14.52 16.59
C TYR A 514 25.95 13.47 15.60
N VAL A 515 24.67 13.08 15.70
CA VAL A 515 24.05 12.10 14.79
C VAL A 515 24.02 12.62 13.35
N LEU A 516 23.70 13.90 13.15
CA LEU A 516 23.73 14.54 11.84
C LEU A 516 25.15 14.60 11.25
N GLN A 517 26.16 14.95 12.06
CA GLN A 517 27.57 14.95 11.64
C GLN A 517 28.05 13.56 11.20
N PHE A 518 27.68 12.52 11.96
CA PHE A 518 28.11 11.15 11.70
C PHE A 518 27.43 10.57 10.47
N LEU A 519 26.09 10.63 10.41
CA LEU A 519 25.30 10.07 9.30
C LEU A 519 25.52 10.87 8.02
N VAL A 520 25.20 12.17 8.03
CA VAL A 520 25.06 13.00 6.82
C VAL A 520 26.41 13.60 6.44
N SER A 521 26.70 14.84 6.82
CA SER A 521 28.02 15.47 6.68
C SER A 521 28.14 16.67 7.63
N ARG A 522 29.33 17.27 7.73
CA ARG A 522 29.53 18.49 8.52
C ARG A 522 28.80 19.70 7.93
N THR A 523 28.60 19.75 6.61
CA THR A 523 27.94 20.86 5.89
C THR A 523 26.49 21.11 6.35
N TRP A 524 25.85 20.12 6.95
CA TRP A 524 24.48 20.25 7.46
C TRP A 524 24.40 20.81 8.89
N LEU A 525 25.54 20.98 9.58
CA LEU A 525 25.60 21.60 10.91
C LEU A 525 25.43 23.11 10.86
N ASP A 526 25.83 23.73 9.74
CA ASP A 526 25.73 25.17 9.48
C ASP A 526 24.33 25.58 8.98
N THR A 527 23.31 24.76 9.26
CA THR A 527 21.92 24.88 8.80
C THR A 527 20.96 24.59 9.96
N ASP A 528 19.67 24.84 9.79
CA ASP A 528 18.65 24.51 10.81
C ASP A 528 18.49 22.99 11.08
N ALA A 529 19.10 22.11 10.28
CA ALA A 529 18.93 20.66 10.40
C ALA A 529 19.17 20.04 11.81
N PRO A 530 20.15 20.48 12.63
CA PRO A 530 20.30 19.98 14.00
C PRO A 530 19.13 20.37 14.92
N VAL A 531 18.54 21.55 14.71
CA VAL A 531 17.40 22.09 15.47
C VAL A 531 16.09 21.43 15.03
N VAL A 532 15.91 21.25 13.72
CA VAL A 532 14.76 20.53 13.16
C VAL A 532 14.82 19.04 13.56
N LEU A 533 16.00 18.41 13.58
CA LEU A 533 16.20 17.04 14.06
C LEU A 533 15.98 16.91 15.58
N ALA A 534 16.44 17.87 16.38
CA ALA A 534 16.12 17.95 17.80
C ALA A 534 14.60 18.06 18.05
N THR A 535 13.91 18.84 17.23
CA THR A 535 12.45 18.98 17.29
C THR A 535 11.75 17.68 16.85
N TYR A 536 12.29 16.98 15.86
CA TYR A 536 11.78 15.67 15.44
C TYR A 536 11.97 14.61 16.54
N ALA A 537 13.02 14.69 17.37
CA ALA A 537 13.17 13.80 18.52
C ALA A 537 12.00 13.95 19.53
N CYS A 538 11.45 15.16 19.68
CA CYS A 538 10.22 15.42 20.45
C CYS A 538 8.92 14.97 19.72
N TYR A 539 8.98 14.69 18.42
CA TYR A 539 7.85 14.15 17.62
C TYR A 539 7.77 12.61 17.65
N ILE A 540 8.90 11.91 17.83
CA ILE A 540 8.95 10.43 17.99
C ILE A 540 7.91 9.88 19.01
N PRO A 541 7.70 10.49 20.20
CA PRO A 541 6.65 10.09 21.14
C PRO A 541 5.23 10.09 20.56
N PHE A 542 4.90 11.10 19.74
CA PHE A 542 3.58 11.22 19.12
C PHE A 542 3.36 10.13 18.07
N LEU A 543 4.38 9.84 17.25
CA LEU A 543 4.35 8.72 16.31
C LEU A 543 4.15 7.38 17.04
N ALA A 544 4.92 7.13 18.10
CA ALA A 544 4.85 5.90 18.88
C ALA A 544 3.45 5.68 19.49
N ILE A 545 2.89 6.69 20.16
CA ILE A 545 1.59 6.60 20.83
C ILE A 545 0.46 6.51 19.78
N ASN A 546 0.53 7.29 18.69
CA ASN A 546 -0.46 7.26 17.63
C ASN A 546 -0.54 5.88 16.96
N GLY A 547 0.61 5.28 16.58
CA GLY A 547 0.65 3.98 15.91
C GLY A 547 0.00 2.85 16.73
N VAL A 548 0.31 2.76 18.03
CA VAL A 548 -0.29 1.75 18.92
C VAL A 548 -1.81 1.92 19.00
N LEU A 549 -2.29 3.14 19.23
CA LEU A 549 -3.72 3.43 19.35
C LEU A 549 -4.47 3.18 18.03
N GLU A 550 -3.95 3.65 16.90
CA GLU A 550 -4.58 3.44 15.59
C GLU A 550 -4.54 1.97 15.15
N SER A 551 -3.49 1.21 15.48
CA SER A 551 -3.45 -0.24 15.21
C SER A 551 -4.56 -1.00 15.95
N PHE A 552 -4.92 -0.56 17.17
CA PHE A 552 -6.06 -1.09 17.90
C PHE A 552 -7.37 -0.68 17.21
N VAL A 553 -7.62 0.62 16.98
CA VAL A 553 -8.87 1.07 16.34
C VAL A 553 -9.10 0.37 14.99
N GLN A 554 -8.10 0.36 14.10
CA GLN A 554 -8.19 -0.24 12.77
C GLN A 554 -8.41 -1.77 12.78
N SER A 555 -8.17 -2.45 13.91
CA SER A 555 -8.36 -3.91 14.03
C SER A 555 -9.71 -4.32 14.62
N VAL A 556 -10.51 -3.38 15.13
CA VAL A 556 -11.77 -3.65 15.83
C VAL A 556 -12.93 -2.73 15.38
N ALA A 557 -12.63 -1.57 14.79
CA ALA A 557 -13.64 -0.59 14.37
C ALA A 557 -14.61 -1.14 13.31
N ALA A 558 -15.91 -0.88 13.51
CA ALA A 558 -16.93 -1.23 12.52
C ALA A 558 -16.84 -0.29 11.29
N PRO A 559 -17.42 -0.66 10.13
CA PRO A 559 -17.42 0.19 8.94
C PRO A 559 -18.02 1.60 9.15
N ALA A 560 -18.90 1.78 10.15
CA ALA A 560 -19.41 3.09 10.55
C ALA A 560 -18.36 3.93 11.31
N ASP A 561 -17.62 3.30 12.23
CA ASP A 561 -16.52 3.94 12.97
C ASP A 561 -15.36 4.32 12.05
N ILE A 562 -15.05 3.48 11.04
CA ILE A 562 -14.04 3.79 10.02
C ILE A 562 -14.45 5.03 9.21
N LYS A 563 -15.74 5.18 8.84
CA LYS A 563 -16.25 6.41 8.21
C LYS A 563 -16.14 7.63 9.13
N ARG A 564 -16.48 7.49 10.42
CA ARG A 564 -16.33 8.53 11.46
C ARG A 564 -14.86 8.96 11.59
N GLN A 565 -13.93 8.00 11.57
CA GLN A 565 -12.48 8.24 11.58
C GLN A 565 -12.01 8.97 10.32
N SER A 566 -12.45 8.56 9.12
CA SER A 566 -12.10 9.23 7.86
C SER A 566 -12.59 10.69 7.81
N SER A 567 -13.80 10.95 8.32
CA SER A 567 -14.34 12.32 8.42
C SER A 567 -13.59 13.17 9.46
N ALA A 568 -13.19 12.60 10.60
CA ALA A 568 -12.35 13.28 11.58
C ALA A 568 -10.94 13.58 11.02
N LEU A 569 -10.34 12.63 10.29
CA LEU A 569 -9.03 12.81 9.67
C LEU A 569 -9.02 13.93 8.62
N LEU A 570 -10.09 14.09 7.84
CA LEU A 570 -10.26 15.23 6.92
C LEU A 570 -10.22 16.58 7.69
N ALA A 571 -10.93 16.67 8.82
CA ALA A 571 -10.89 17.86 9.66
C ALA A 571 -9.50 18.10 10.27
N PHE A 572 -8.80 17.03 10.68
CA PHE A 572 -7.43 17.12 11.20
C PHE A 572 -6.43 17.57 10.14
N SER A 573 -6.57 17.15 8.87
CA SER A 573 -5.75 17.65 7.76
C SER A 573 -5.95 19.15 7.50
N LEU A 574 -7.19 19.66 7.64
CA LEU A 574 -7.46 21.10 7.52
C LEU A 574 -6.86 21.90 8.69
N SER A 575 -7.00 21.43 9.93
CA SER A 575 -6.37 22.09 11.09
C SER A 575 -4.84 21.95 11.09
N PHE A 576 -4.30 20.87 10.54
CA PHE A 576 -2.87 20.72 10.27
C PHE A 576 -2.37 21.78 9.29
N ALA A 577 -3.04 21.96 8.15
CA ALA A 577 -2.65 22.98 7.16
C ALA A 577 -2.68 24.40 7.75
N ALA A 578 -3.70 24.71 8.57
CA ALA A 578 -3.79 25.98 9.28
C ALA A 578 -2.65 26.16 10.33
N ALA A 579 -2.41 25.16 11.17
CA ALA A 579 -1.34 25.20 12.18
C ALA A 579 0.04 25.30 11.52
N ALA A 580 0.27 24.56 10.43
CA ALA A 580 1.50 24.58 9.65
C ALA A 580 1.75 25.94 8.98
N TYR A 581 0.71 26.57 8.41
CA TYR A 581 0.80 27.96 7.93
C TYR A 581 1.21 28.92 9.06
N VAL A 582 0.55 28.83 10.23
CA VAL A 582 0.83 29.69 11.40
C VAL A 582 2.25 29.51 11.94
N PHE A 583 2.73 28.27 12.06
CA PHE A 583 4.09 27.99 12.54
C PHE A 583 5.18 28.39 11.54
N MET A 584 4.97 28.19 10.23
CA MET A 584 5.97 28.53 9.20
C MET A 584 6.02 30.02 8.88
N ARG A 585 4.87 30.69 8.69
CA ARG A 585 4.80 32.07 8.22
C ARG A 585 4.75 33.10 9.39
N PRO A 586 3.64 33.34 10.12
CA PRO A 586 3.61 34.28 11.25
C PRO A 586 4.68 34.07 12.33
N LEU A 587 5.01 32.81 12.66
CA LEU A 587 5.96 32.50 13.74
C LEU A 587 7.40 32.25 13.24
N GLY A 588 7.64 32.32 11.93
CA GLY A 588 8.97 32.27 11.33
C GLY A 588 9.80 31.02 11.63
N ARG A 589 9.15 29.87 11.93
CA ARG A 589 9.88 28.64 12.34
C ARG A 589 10.31 27.74 11.18
N GLY A 590 10.10 28.14 9.92
CA GLY A 590 10.58 27.38 8.75
C GLY A 590 10.31 25.88 8.84
N ALA A 591 11.30 25.07 8.47
CA ALA A 591 11.24 23.61 8.58
C ALA A 591 10.91 23.08 10.00
N GLN A 592 11.29 23.79 11.08
CA GLN A 592 10.92 23.43 12.46
C GLN A 592 9.39 23.55 12.68
N GLY A 593 8.78 24.60 12.12
CA GLY A 593 7.35 24.88 12.25
C GLY A 593 6.47 23.77 11.69
N LEU A 594 6.90 23.11 10.61
CA LEU A 594 6.18 21.98 10.04
C LEU A 594 6.26 20.71 10.90
N VAL A 595 7.37 20.49 11.61
CA VAL A 595 7.47 19.38 12.59
C VAL A 595 6.51 19.63 13.76
N LEU A 596 6.42 20.88 14.24
CA LEU A 596 5.45 21.27 15.28
C LEU A 596 3.99 21.12 14.83
N ALA A 597 3.68 21.43 13.57
CA ALA A 597 2.36 21.19 12.99
C ALA A 597 2.01 19.69 12.94
N ASN A 598 2.98 18.84 12.59
CA ASN A 598 2.82 17.40 12.59
C ASN A 598 2.62 16.84 14.01
N MET A 599 3.33 17.37 15.02
CA MET A 599 3.07 17.06 16.43
C MET A 599 1.63 17.42 16.85
N PHE A 600 1.13 18.58 16.42
CA PHE A 600 -0.26 19.01 16.66
C PHE A 600 -1.28 18.06 15.99
N ASN A 601 -1.10 17.73 14.71
CA ASN A 601 -1.94 16.78 13.97
C ASN A 601 -2.00 15.41 14.66
N MET A 602 -0.83 14.87 15.05
CA MET A 602 -0.80 13.59 15.79
C MET A 602 -1.41 13.70 17.19
N ALA A 603 -1.32 14.85 17.87
CA ALA A 603 -2.03 15.06 19.15
C ALA A 603 -3.56 14.97 18.98
N GLN A 604 -4.12 15.55 17.90
CA GLN A 604 -5.54 15.45 17.58
C GLN A 604 -5.96 13.99 17.29
N ARG A 605 -5.16 13.27 16.48
CA ARG A 605 -5.39 11.85 16.17
C ARG A 605 -5.31 10.95 17.41
N ILE A 606 -4.33 11.18 18.29
CA ILE A 606 -4.18 10.50 19.58
C ILE A 606 -5.43 10.74 20.44
N GLY A 607 -5.86 11.99 20.61
CA GLY A 607 -7.04 12.34 21.39
C GLY A 607 -8.30 11.64 20.88
N TRP A 608 -8.53 11.65 19.56
CA TRP A 608 -9.66 10.95 18.95
C TRP A 608 -9.61 9.43 19.18
N CYS A 609 -8.45 8.79 19.01
CA CYS A 609 -8.31 7.35 19.23
C CYS A 609 -8.50 6.98 20.71
N ILE A 610 -7.97 7.77 21.65
CA ILE A 610 -8.15 7.57 23.08
C ILE A 610 -9.65 7.63 23.44
N MET A 611 -10.38 8.64 22.94
CA MET A 611 -11.83 8.76 23.16
C MET A 611 -12.60 7.57 22.60
N TRP A 612 -12.27 7.12 21.39
CA TRP A 612 -12.92 5.95 20.77
C TRP A 612 -12.64 4.64 21.53
N ILE A 613 -11.42 4.46 22.04
CA ILE A 613 -11.02 3.26 22.80
C ILE A 613 -11.73 3.21 24.17
N GLU A 614 -11.88 4.34 24.86
CA GLU A 614 -12.69 4.39 26.08
C GLU A 614 -14.19 4.15 25.78
N GLU A 615 -14.72 4.72 24.69
CA GLU A 615 -16.09 4.45 24.22
C GLU A 615 -16.30 2.95 23.94
N TYR A 616 -15.37 2.30 23.24
CA TYR A 616 -15.38 0.85 22.98
C TYR A 616 -15.37 0.01 24.26
N TYR A 617 -14.42 0.25 25.18
CA TYR A 617 -14.35 -0.50 26.43
C TYR A 617 -15.51 -0.19 27.39
N SER A 618 -16.09 1.01 27.35
CA SER A 618 -17.30 1.36 28.10
C SER A 618 -18.53 0.61 27.59
N ARG A 619 -18.77 0.61 26.27
CA ARG A 619 -19.89 -0.14 25.64
C ARG A 619 -19.89 -1.63 26.04
N ILE A 620 -18.73 -2.29 26.03
CA ILE A 620 -18.64 -3.72 26.36
C ILE A 620 -18.79 -3.99 27.86
N ARG A 621 -18.20 -3.17 28.74
CA ARG A 621 -18.43 -3.26 30.20
C ARG A 621 -19.91 -3.14 30.57
N ASN A 622 -20.63 -2.27 29.86
CA ASN A 622 -22.06 -1.99 30.11
C ASN A 622 -23.01 -2.99 29.42
N THR A 623 -22.50 -3.98 28.67
CA THR A 623 -23.34 -4.95 27.95
C THR A 623 -23.72 -6.12 28.89
N PRO A 624 -25.01 -6.31 29.25
CA PRO A 624 -25.40 -7.25 30.31
C PRO A 624 -25.09 -8.72 29.99
N ASN A 625 -24.98 -9.10 28.71
CA ASN A 625 -24.59 -10.46 28.33
C ASN A 625 -23.14 -10.82 28.70
N ALA A 626 -22.25 -9.83 28.91
CA ALA A 626 -20.91 -10.06 29.45
C ALA A 626 -20.94 -10.46 30.95
N ALA A 627 -22.04 -10.13 31.66
CA ALA A 627 -22.33 -10.63 33.01
C ALA A 627 -23.13 -11.95 32.95
N ALA A 628 -24.09 -12.11 32.02
CA ALA A 628 -24.86 -13.34 31.87
C ALA A 628 -24.02 -14.55 31.41
N ALA A 629 -22.91 -14.32 30.70
CA ALA A 629 -21.91 -15.34 30.41
C ALA A 629 -21.19 -15.87 31.68
N VAL A 630 -21.28 -15.16 32.81
CA VAL A 630 -20.77 -15.61 34.12
C VAL A 630 -21.80 -16.52 34.82
N GLY A 631 -22.37 -17.46 34.07
CA GLY A 631 -23.06 -18.64 34.60
C GLY A 631 -22.10 -19.72 35.14
N GLY A 632 -20.78 -19.49 35.01
CA GLY A 632 -19.76 -20.25 35.73
C GLY A 632 -19.87 -19.98 37.24
N LYS A 633 -19.82 -21.05 38.05
CA LYS A 633 -19.89 -20.97 39.51
C LYS A 633 -18.84 -20.01 40.07
N LYS A 634 -19.14 -19.35 41.20
CA LYS A 634 -18.09 -18.91 42.13
C LYS A 634 -17.27 -20.14 42.53
N GLY A 635 -16.05 -20.21 42.03
CA GLY A 635 -15.13 -21.33 42.24
C GLY A 635 -13.71 -20.85 42.02
N GLU A 636 -13.06 -20.49 43.12
CA GLU A 636 -11.65 -20.76 43.42
C GLU A 636 -10.65 -20.77 42.25
N ASP A 637 -10.51 -19.64 41.52
CA ASP A 637 -9.25 -19.32 40.82
C ASP A 637 -9.07 -17.83 40.45
N GLU A 638 -9.44 -16.90 41.35
CA GLU A 638 -9.13 -15.46 41.20
C GLU A 638 -7.64 -15.13 41.49
N SER A 639 -6.77 -16.14 41.47
CA SER A 639 -5.41 -16.13 42.03
C SER A 639 -4.32 -15.64 41.05
N GLU A 640 -4.44 -15.92 39.75
CA GLU A 640 -3.32 -15.74 38.81
C GLU A 640 -3.18 -14.34 38.19
N ILE A 641 -4.20 -13.47 38.24
CA ILE A 641 -4.12 -12.11 37.67
C ILE A 641 -3.88 -11.08 38.77
N SER A 642 -2.67 -10.50 38.76
CA SER A 642 -2.20 -9.48 39.70
C SER A 642 -3.27 -8.43 40.01
N PRO A 643 -3.68 -8.23 41.28
CA PRO A 643 -4.96 -7.61 41.64
C PRO A 643 -5.12 -6.18 41.13
N THR A 644 -4.02 -5.43 40.98
CA THR A 644 -4.04 -4.11 40.32
C THR A 644 -4.58 -4.16 38.90
N LYS A 645 -4.22 -5.18 38.09
CA LYS A 645 -4.64 -5.29 36.69
C LYS A 645 -6.15 -5.51 36.55
N VAL A 646 -6.77 -6.21 37.52
CA VAL A 646 -8.23 -6.40 37.56
C VAL A 646 -8.94 -5.09 37.98
N VAL A 647 -8.46 -4.43 39.04
CA VAL A 647 -9.05 -3.19 39.57
C VAL A 647 -9.00 -2.02 38.57
N TYR A 648 -8.03 -1.99 37.65
CA TYR A 648 -8.01 -0.99 36.57
C TYR A 648 -8.90 -1.35 35.37
N PHE A 649 -9.30 -2.61 35.16
CA PHE A 649 -10.11 -2.98 34.00
C PHE A 649 -11.53 -2.39 34.06
N ASP A 650 -12.19 -2.48 35.23
CA ASP A 650 -13.58 -2.05 35.34
C ASP A 650 -13.72 -0.51 35.47
N LYS A 651 -12.68 0.21 35.91
CA LYS A 651 -12.70 1.68 36.07
C LYS A 651 -12.68 2.44 34.74
N PRO A 652 -13.43 3.57 34.60
CA PRO A 652 -13.31 4.42 33.43
C PRO A 652 -11.88 4.96 33.31
N TRP A 653 -11.35 5.02 32.10
CA TRP A 653 -9.96 5.41 31.77
C TRP A 653 -8.86 4.53 32.41
N GLY A 654 -9.22 3.41 33.04
CA GLY A 654 -8.29 2.58 33.81
C GLY A 654 -7.20 1.90 32.97
N TRP A 655 -7.46 1.64 31.69
CA TRP A 655 -6.43 1.18 30.73
C TRP A 655 -5.37 2.27 30.47
N LEU A 656 -5.77 3.54 30.37
CA LEU A 656 -4.85 4.66 30.18
C LEU A 656 -4.02 4.91 31.45
N LEU A 657 -4.64 4.79 32.64
CA LEU A 657 -3.92 4.81 33.92
C LEU A 657 -2.93 3.64 34.05
N LEU A 658 -3.25 2.47 33.49
CA LEU A 658 -2.35 1.32 33.42
C LEU A 658 -1.21 1.52 32.40
N ALA A 659 -1.40 2.35 31.37
CA ALA A 659 -0.36 2.74 30.43
C ALA A 659 0.64 3.75 31.02
N CYS A 660 0.23 4.58 31.99
CA CYS A 660 1.12 5.53 32.65
C CYS A 660 2.26 4.82 33.43
N PRO A 661 3.50 5.34 33.37
CA PRO A 661 4.56 4.97 34.31
C PRO A 661 4.20 5.26 35.78
N ARG A 662 4.83 4.52 36.71
CA ARG A 662 4.80 4.89 38.14
C ARG A 662 5.38 6.30 38.36
N SER A 663 4.81 7.05 39.30
CA SER A 663 5.26 8.40 39.71
C SER A 663 6.75 8.49 40.05
N ILE A 664 7.31 7.43 40.62
CA ILE A 664 8.75 7.29 40.93
C ILE A 664 9.62 7.52 39.67
N VAL A 665 9.19 7.04 38.49
CA VAL A 665 9.94 7.23 37.25
C VAL A 665 9.94 8.70 36.85
N PHE A 666 8.82 9.41 36.98
CA PHE A 666 8.77 10.86 36.70
C PHE A 666 9.71 11.64 37.63
N GLY A 667 9.83 11.26 38.91
CA GLY A 667 10.82 11.84 39.83
C GLY A 667 12.27 11.57 39.40
N MET A 668 12.58 10.34 38.98
CA MET A 668 13.92 9.98 38.47
C MET A 668 14.26 10.71 37.16
N VAL A 669 13.30 10.86 36.25
CA VAL A 669 13.45 11.64 35.01
C VAL A 669 13.64 13.13 35.34
N ALA A 670 12.89 13.70 36.28
CA ALA A 670 13.05 15.08 36.71
C ALA A 670 14.42 15.35 37.38
N GLY A 671 15.06 14.34 37.98
CA GLY A 671 16.43 14.45 38.49
C GLY A 671 17.52 14.29 37.42
N LEU A 672 17.33 13.40 36.43
CA LEU A 672 18.35 13.07 35.43
C LEU A 672 18.27 13.89 34.14
N ALA A 673 17.09 14.30 33.68
CA ALA A 673 16.95 15.11 32.46
C ALA A 673 17.64 16.48 32.55
N PRO A 674 17.60 17.22 33.68
CA PRO A 674 18.34 18.48 33.81
C PRO A 674 19.86 18.31 33.68
N THR A 675 20.45 17.22 34.18
CA THR A 675 21.90 17.02 34.07
C THR A 675 22.35 16.72 32.65
N VAL A 676 21.51 16.01 31.87
CA VAL A 676 21.69 15.84 30.42
C VAL A 676 21.67 17.18 29.70
N TRP A 677 20.72 18.07 30.05
CA TRP A 677 20.60 19.39 29.40
C TRP A 677 21.69 20.39 29.86
N ILE A 678 22.19 20.27 31.09
CA ILE A 678 23.34 21.05 31.61
C ILE A 678 24.65 20.66 30.91
N LEU A 679 24.81 19.40 30.48
CA LEU A 679 25.96 18.99 29.65
C LEU A 679 25.91 19.56 28.22
N GLY A 680 24.77 20.06 27.77
CA GLY A 680 24.58 20.69 26.48
C GLY A 680 24.69 19.73 25.29
N GLN A 681 24.72 20.29 24.07
CA GLN A 681 24.76 19.49 22.85
C GLN A 681 26.07 18.70 22.69
N VAL A 682 25.93 17.47 22.21
CA VAL A 682 27.04 16.59 21.89
C VAL A 682 27.73 17.05 20.60
N SER A 683 28.95 17.55 20.74
CA SER A 683 29.86 17.89 19.63
C SER A 683 31.07 16.95 19.51
N THR A 684 31.31 16.10 20.52
CA THR A 684 32.49 15.22 20.60
C THR A 684 32.13 13.80 21.05
N PHE A 685 32.97 12.82 20.71
CA PHE A 685 32.83 11.43 21.15
C PHE A 685 32.85 11.28 22.69
N LYS A 686 33.62 12.13 23.40
CA LYS A 686 33.61 12.19 24.87
C LYS A 686 32.24 12.63 25.41
N GLY A 687 31.65 13.67 24.81
CA GLY A 687 30.30 14.12 25.15
C GLY A 687 29.24 13.05 24.88
N LEU A 688 29.37 12.30 23.78
CA LEU A 688 28.50 11.16 23.47
C LEU A 688 28.59 10.09 24.56
N LEU A 689 29.81 9.71 24.98
CA LEU A 689 30.01 8.69 25.99
C LEU A 689 29.40 9.09 27.35
N GLN A 690 29.46 10.37 27.72
CA GLN A 690 28.78 10.92 28.91
C GLN A 690 27.25 10.82 28.80
N HIS A 691 26.69 11.13 27.63
CA HIS A 691 25.25 11.01 27.38
C HIS A 691 24.79 9.53 27.38
N VAL A 692 25.57 8.63 26.78
CA VAL A 692 25.31 7.18 26.81
C VAL A 692 25.36 6.64 28.24
N PHE A 693 26.31 7.09 29.06
CA PHE A 693 26.38 6.72 30.47
C PHE A 693 25.14 7.18 31.26
N LEU A 694 24.69 8.42 31.07
CA LEU A 694 23.44 8.93 31.67
C LEU A 694 22.20 8.18 31.16
N ALA A 695 22.17 7.75 29.90
CA ALA A 695 21.10 6.92 29.36
C ALA A 695 21.08 5.52 30.00
N VAL A 696 22.24 4.90 30.21
CA VAL A 696 22.34 3.62 30.94
C VAL A 696 21.90 3.79 32.40
N LEU A 697 22.27 4.88 33.08
CA LEU A 697 21.78 5.17 34.44
C LEU A 697 20.27 5.37 34.49
N LEU A 698 19.68 6.09 33.52
CA LEU A 698 18.23 6.23 33.44
C LEU A 698 17.53 4.90 33.18
N LEU A 699 18.09 4.05 32.30
CA LEU A 699 17.55 2.71 32.02
C LEU A 699 17.57 1.82 33.28
N LEU A 700 18.70 1.79 34.00
CA LEU A 700 18.82 1.07 35.27
C LEU A 700 17.84 1.61 36.33
N SER A 701 17.61 2.93 36.37
CA SER A 701 16.65 3.57 37.27
C SER A 701 15.20 3.15 36.95
N ILE A 702 14.82 3.13 35.68
CA ILE A 702 13.51 2.64 35.21
C ILE A 702 13.33 1.15 35.55
N LEU A 703 14.35 0.32 35.28
CA LEU A 703 14.33 -1.11 35.59
C LEU A 703 14.21 -1.36 37.12
N PHE A 704 14.82 -0.53 37.96
CA PHE A 704 14.66 -0.60 39.41
C PHE A 704 13.25 -0.16 39.86
N ALA A 705 12.69 0.89 39.27
CA ALA A 705 11.33 1.37 39.56
C ALA A 705 10.22 0.41 39.08
N GLU A 706 10.51 -0.45 38.10
CA GLU A 706 9.61 -1.52 37.61
C GLU A 706 10.01 -2.94 38.06
N LYS A 707 10.98 -3.07 38.97
CA LYS A 707 11.55 -4.37 39.40
C LYS A 707 10.49 -5.41 39.80
N GLU A 708 9.45 -4.99 40.52
CA GLU A 708 8.39 -5.88 41.01
C GLU A 708 7.52 -6.43 39.87
N LEU A 709 7.21 -5.59 38.89
CA LEU A 709 6.45 -5.96 37.70
C LEU A 709 7.29 -6.89 36.81
N ILE A 710 8.58 -6.59 36.64
CA ILE A 710 9.54 -7.44 35.92
C ILE A 710 9.67 -8.81 36.62
N LEU A 711 9.72 -8.84 37.95
CA LEU A 711 9.77 -10.08 38.74
C LEU A 711 8.47 -10.90 38.59
N GLU A 712 7.29 -10.29 38.60
CA GLU A 712 6.01 -10.98 38.34
C GLU A 712 6.03 -11.67 36.96
N TYR A 713 6.46 -10.97 35.91
CA TYR A 713 6.57 -11.53 34.56
C TYR A 713 7.63 -12.65 34.48
N MET A 714 8.79 -12.47 35.11
CA MET A 714 9.86 -13.49 35.13
C MET A 714 9.46 -14.75 35.90
N GLN A 715 8.68 -14.63 36.98
CA GLN A 715 8.12 -15.76 37.72
C GLN A 715 7.08 -16.51 36.87
N LYS A 716 6.15 -15.78 36.23
CA LYS A 716 5.12 -16.38 35.36
C LYS A 716 5.72 -17.06 34.13
N TYR A 717 6.75 -16.48 33.51
CA TYR A 717 7.46 -17.14 32.42
C TYR A 717 8.12 -18.45 32.87
N LYS A 718 8.81 -18.44 34.02
CA LYS A 718 9.42 -19.66 34.62
C LYS A 718 8.39 -20.71 35.03
N ALA A 719 7.20 -20.30 35.47
CA ALA A 719 6.10 -21.22 35.77
C ALA A 719 5.57 -21.87 34.48
N LYS A 720 5.33 -21.07 33.43
CA LYS A 720 4.84 -21.55 32.13
C LYS A 720 5.83 -22.49 31.44
N THR A 721 7.12 -22.18 31.40
CA THR A 721 8.13 -23.08 30.80
C THR A 721 8.26 -24.38 31.58
N LYS A 722 8.21 -24.35 32.92
CA LYS A 722 8.12 -25.57 33.73
C LYS A 722 6.86 -26.39 33.44
N ALA A 723 5.70 -25.75 33.29
CA ALA A 723 4.46 -26.44 32.94
C ALA A 723 4.55 -27.09 31.54
N GLU A 724 5.10 -26.40 30.55
CA GLU A 724 5.35 -26.95 29.20
C GLU A 724 6.39 -28.07 29.19
N GLU A 725 7.42 -28.02 30.03
CA GLU A 725 8.37 -29.13 30.20
C GLU A 725 7.71 -30.35 30.86
N VAL A 726 6.89 -30.15 31.90
CA VAL A 726 6.15 -31.23 32.55
C VAL A 726 5.11 -31.84 31.61
N ALA A 727 4.45 -31.03 30.79
CA ALA A 727 3.50 -31.48 29.76
C ALA A 727 4.17 -32.11 28.52
N LYS A 728 5.50 -32.06 28.40
CA LYS A 728 6.31 -32.82 27.42
C LYS A 728 6.99 -34.06 28.02
N LYS A 729 6.92 -34.22 29.35
CA LYS A 729 7.45 -35.37 30.11
C LYS A 729 6.35 -36.33 30.59
N LYS A 730 5.08 -35.98 30.32
CA LYS A 730 3.89 -36.81 30.45
C LYS A 730 3.36 -37.14 29.06
#